data_AF-A0A507WGI3-F1
#
_entry.id   AF-A0A507WGI3-F1
#
_cell.length_a   1.000
_cell.length_b   1.000
_cell.length_c   1.000
_cell.angle_alpha   90.00
_cell.angle_beta   90.00
_cell.angle_gamma   90.00
#
_symmetry.space_group_name_H-M   'P 1'
#
loop_
_entity.id
_entity.type
_entity.pdbx_description
1 polymer ?
#
loop_
_entity_poly.entity_id
_entity_poly.type
_entity_poly.pdbx_seq_one_letter_code
_entity_poly.pdbx_strand_id
1 'polypeptide(L)'
;MDRFDNNLPSQQEDAIDLRHYWHVISRFKWGIIGLAIAITLAAVFFVSAMRPVYTASTTLMIEQKQGKTLTSLDDVYGSDIAGKEYLQTQFEILKSRELAARVVRELNIAEHPDYVSRIVVEEKSWWQQIDWKQYLPAGHTQNPLPTEEEKFTKLVSGFMTHLSIEPIRQTQLVKINFESYDRKLTAAVANAMAKAYINSQMEARVALTQNAADWLTSRLGTLKTNVEISEKKLQDYRESNNLVGGGDKSSVSGLSSEQLTAINRRVVEGQFKIAEISRRYGPKHPALVQAEMELNEAQRSLAEAKETSIDLSRKEFRFKELEREVQTNRNLYDTFFTRIKQANDSLELDTANARVIDPAVVPSVPFKPRKSLLVVLALVLSIILGAVLAFLLDYLDSTFKGAEDVEDKLGLSMLGMVPLVKTKKRDDSSIYFLDSNQNGYAEAMRTVRTSVVLSGIDKPHKVIMLTSSVPSEGKSTSAINLAVALGQMEKVLLIDGDMRKPTIAKVLNLPPNSPGLSNVVAATSTLEDCILHMDEANIDVLTAGLIPPNPLELLSSQKFADLIRNLSETYDRIIIDSPPTLLVSDSLIMSKVAQAVLYVIRSDTTAHNTARTGVNRLLAAKAPLIGVILNKVNMKKASRYYGTYSGYYAYGGDYVYGHSKDKKR
;
A
#
# COMPACT_ATOMS: atom_id res chain seq x y z
N MET A 1 -29.74 15.37 -60.33
CA MET A 1 -28.41 15.54 -59.72
C MET A 1 -28.53 16.75 -58.82
N ASP A 2 -29.15 16.56 -57.66
CA ASP A 2 -29.44 17.62 -56.70
C ASP A 2 -29.02 17.18 -55.30
N ARG A 3 -28.49 18.15 -54.58
CA ARG A 3 -27.64 18.03 -53.40
C ARG A 3 -28.39 17.40 -52.23
N PHE A 4 -27.86 16.28 -51.72
CA PHE A 4 -28.10 15.84 -50.36
C PHE A 4 -27.21 16.68 -49.45
N ASP A 5 -27.81 17.64 -48.75
CA ASP A 5 -27.17 18.36 -47.65
C ASP A 5 -26.90 17.38 -46.50
N ASN A 6 -25.61 17.10 -46.29
CA ASN A 6 -25.08 16.48 -45.09
C ASN A 6 -25.16 17.46 -43.92
N ASN A 7 -26.28 17.48 -43.20
CA ASN A 7 -26.33 18.00 -41.85
C ASN A 7 -26.34 16.82 -40.86
N LEU A 8 -25.15 16.27 -40.62
CA LEU A 8 -24.89 15.50 -39.40
C LEU A 8 -24.89 16.49 -38.23
N PRO A 9 -25.66 16.26 -37.14
CA PRO A 9 -25.55 17.09 -35.96
C PRO A 9 -24.12 17.00 -35.44
N SER A 10 -23.53 18.17 -35.19
CA SER A 10 -22.25 18.32 -34.48
C SER A 10 -22.24 17.42 -33.25
N GLN A 11 -21.21 16.57 -33.13
CA GLN A 11 -20.86 15.90 -31.89
C GLN A 11 -20.72 16.97 -30.79
N GLN A 12 -21.76 17.10 -29.98
CA GLN A 12 -21.73 17.86 -28.76
C GLN A 12 -20.75 17.10 -27.87
N GLU A 13 -19.62 17.73 -27.54
CA GLU A 13 -18.66 17.19 -26.58
C GLU A 13 -19.42 16.70 -25.35
N ASP A 14 -19.21 15.43 -24.98
CA ASP A 14 -19.77 14.80 -23.77
C ASP A 14 -19.29 15.57 -22.54
N ALA A 15 -19.95 16.69 -22.24
CA ALA A 15 -19.73 17.43 -21.02
C ALA A 15 -20.12 16.49 -19.88
N ILE A 16 -19.13 16.10 -19.08
CA ILE A 16 -19.31 15.27 -17.89
C ILE A 16 -20.40 15.92 -17.02
N ASP A 17 -21.60 15.35 -17.03
CA ASP A 17 -22.72 15.89 -16.27
C ASP A 17 -22.53 15.57 -14.79
N LEU A 18 -21.81 16.46 -14.09
CA LEU A 18 -21.58 16.39 -12.65
C LEU A 18 -22.87 16.27 -11.84
N ARG A 19 -24.02 16.72 -12.39
CA ARG A 19 -25.32 16.58 -11.73
C ARG A 19 -25.77 15.13 -11.71
N HIS A 20 -25.54 14.36 -12.79
CA HIS A 20 -25.88 12.94 -12.83
C HIS A 20 -25.15 12.18 -11.72
N TYR A 21 -23.84 12.38 -11.58
CA TYR A 21 -23.03 11.71 -10.54
C TYR A 21 -23.49 12.06 -9.12
N TRP A 22 -23.83 13.32 -8.86
CA TRP A 22 -24.36 13.74 -7.56
C TRP A 22 -25.69 13.06 -7.23
N HIS A 23 -26.56 12.88 -8.22
CA HIS A 23 -27.85 12.22 -8.03
C HIS A 23 -27.69 10.75 -7.65
N VAL A 24 -26.81 10.02 -8.33
CA VAL A 24 -26.51 8.61 -8.01
C VAL A 24 -26.07 8.46 -6.55
N ILE A 25 -25.12 9.29 -6.12
CA ILE A 25 -24.65 9.30 -4.73
C ILE A 25 -25.80 9.64 -3.77
N SER A 26 -26.63 10.64 -4.09
CA SER A 26 -27.75 11.06 -3.24
C SER A 26 -28.85 10.00 -3.10
N ARG A 27 -29.06 9.17 -4.15
CA ARG A 27 -30.02 8.05 -4.18
C ARG A 27 -29.59 6.95 -3.22
N PHE A 28 -28.29 6.65 -3.17
CA PHE A 28 -27.73 5.55 -2.38
C PHE A 28 -27.04 5.99 -1.08
N LYS A 29 -27.09 7.28 -0.71
CA LYS A 29 -26.39 7.84 0.47
C LYS A 29 -26.56 7.03 1.76
N TRP A 30 -27.76 6.53 2.04
CA TRP A 30 -28.01 5.72 3.23
C TRP A 30 -27.39 4.32 3.14
N GLY A 31 -27.31 3.74 1.94
CA GLY A 31 -26.58 2.49 1.70
C GLY A 31 -25.08 2.68 1.83
N ILE A 32 -24.52 3.77 1.29
CA ILE A 32 -23.10 4.13 1.42
C ILE A 32 -22.75 4.33 2.90
N ILE A 33 -23.54 5.13 3.62
CA ILE A 33 -23.33 5.37 5.06
C ILE A 33 -23.47 4.08 5.86
N GLY A 34 -24.48 3.26 5.59
CA GLY A 34 -24.69 1.99 6.27
C GLY A 34 -23.53 1.01 6.08
N LEU A 35 -23.05 0.86 4.84
CA LEU A 35 -21.88 0.04 4.51
C LEU A 35 -20.62 0.57 5.20
N ALA A 36 -20.41 1.90 5.17
CA ALA A 36 -19.27 2.54 5.79
C ALA A 36 -19.25 2.32 7.31
N ILE A 37 -20.40 2.46 7.98
CA ILE A 37 -20.53 2.19 9.42
C ILE A 37 -20.26 0.70 9.71
N ALA A 38 -20.83 -0.21 8.93
CA ALA A 38 -20.65 -1.66 9.15
C ALA A 38 -19.18 -2.07 9.02
N ILE A 39 -18.49 -1.64 7.96
CA ILE A 39 -17.06 -1.92 7.75
C ILE A 39 -16.21 -1.26 8.82
N THR A 40 -16.52 -0.03 9.21
CA THR A 40 -15.78 0.69 10.25
C THR A 40 -15.95 0.02 11.61
N LEU A 41 -17.16 -0.42 11.98
CA LEU A 41 -17.41 -1.17 13.22
C LEU A 41 -16.66 -2.50 13.23
N ALA A 42 -16.67 -3.24 12.11
CA ALA A 42 -15.88 -4.45 11.96
C ALA A 42 -14.37 -4.15 12.12
N ALA A 43 -13.86 -3.10 11.47
CA ALA A 43 -12.46 -2.69 11.59
C ALA A 43 -12.11 -2.31 13.04
N VAL A 44 -12.96 -1.55 13.74
CA VAL A 44 -12.79 -1.22 15.16
C VAL A 44 -12.73 -2.49 16.00
N PHE A 45 -13.65 -3.43 15.79
CA PHE A 45 -13.66 -4.72 16.50
C PHE A 45 -12.36 -5.51 16.26
N PHE A 46 -11.97 -5.74 15.00
CA PHE A 46 -10.76 -6.48 14.64
C PHE A 46 -9.48 -5.80 15.16
N VAL A 47 -9.35 -4.49 14.97
CA VAL A 47 -8.18 -3.71 15.42
C VAL A 47 -8.12 -3.62 16.96
N SER A 48 -9.27 -3.64 17.64
CA SER A 48 -9.32 -3.69 19.10
C SER A 48 -8.83 -5.04 19.66
N ALA A 49 -9.09 -6.14 18.96
CA ALA A 49 -8.69 -7.50 19.32
C ALA A 49 -7.20 -7.81 19.03
N MET A 50 -6.52 -7.00 18.20
CA MET A 50 -5.09 -7.16 17.94
C MET A 50 -4.23 -6.92 19.18
N ARG A 51 -3.27 -7.82 19.43
CA ARG A 51 -2.33 -7.69 20.55
C ARG A 51 -1.42 -6.46 20.36
N PRO A 52 -1.28 -5.61 21.39
CA PRO A 52 -0.38 -4.45 21.32
C PRO A 52 1.09 -4.89 21.34
N VAL A 53 1.88 -4.36 20.41
CA VAL A 53 3.35 -4.52 20.38
C VAL A 53 3.98 -3.26 20.95
N TYR A 54 4.92 -3.46 21.87
CA TYR A 54 5.69 -2.40 22.52
C TYR A 54 7.11 -2.37 21.98
N THR A 55 7.76 -1.21 22.07
CA THR A 55 9.16 -1.06 21.71
C THR A 55 9.87 -0.22 22.77
N ALA A 56 11.09 -0.60 23.09
CA ALA A 56 11.99 0.19 23.93
C ALA A 56 13.34 0.31 23.24
N SER A 57 14.02 1.43 23.48
CA SER A 57 15.27 1.76 22.82
C SER A 57 16.33 2.19 23.81
N THR A 58 17.55 1.66 23.68
CA THR A 58 18.73 2.18 24.39
C THR A 58 19.68 2.81 23.39
N THR A 59 20.34 3.90 23.78
CA THR A 59 21.32 4.60 22.95
C THR A 59 22.72 4.36 23.49
N LEU A 60 23.56 3.76 22.65
CA LEU A 60 24.96 3.47 22.94
C LEU A 60 25.85 4.41 22.13
N MET A 61 26.85 4.99 22.76
CA MET A 61 27.92 5.74 22.08
C MET A 61 29.15 4.87 21.96
N ILE A 62 29.71 4.77 20.76
CA ILE A 62 30.90 3.98 20.46
C ILE A 62 32.03 4.94 20.10
N GLU A 63 32.97 5.11 21.02
CA GLU A 63 34.13 5.97 20.85
C GLU A 63 35.23 5.23 20.10
N GLN A 64 35.69 5.82 19.00
CA GLN A 64 36.95 5.42 18.38
C GLN A 64 38.08 6.15 19.11
N LYS A 65 38.56 5.59 20.22
CA LYS A 65 39.84 6.05 20.77
C LYS A 65 40.92 5.68 19.74
N GLN A 66 41.42 6.67 19.00
CA GLN A 66 42.70 6.54 18.32
C GLN A 66 43.73 6.31 19.42
N GLY A 67 44.07 5.04 19.67
CA GLY A 67 45.33 4.76 20.31
C GLY A 67 46.38 5.50 19.49
N LYS A 68 47.21 6.34 20.12
CA LYS A 68 48.43 6.83 19.48
C LYS A 68 49.31 5.61 19.19
N THR A 69 49.01 4.88 18.11
CA THR A 69 49.83 3.78 17.65
C THR A 69 51.12 4.39 17.12
N LEU A 70 52.23 3.95 17.70
CA LEU A 70 53.58 4.41 17.44
C LEU A 70 54.08 3.98 16.06
N THR A 71 53.59 4.62 15.01
CA THR A 71 54.25 4.78 13.69
C THR A 71 53.36 5.72 12.88
N SER A 72 53.50 7.02 13.13
CA SER A 72 52.83 8.04 12.33
C SER A 72 53.51 8.14 10.96
N LEU A 73 53.08 7.30 10.03
CA LEU A 73 53.33 7.46 8.59
C LEU A 73 52.05 7.33 7.74
N ASP A 74 50.86 7.43 8.36
CA ASP A 74 49.55 7.31 7.67
C ASP A 74 48.65 8.56 7.80
N ASP A 75 49.12 9.65 8.40
CA ASP A 75 48.29 10.85 8.66
C ASP A 75 48.03 11.76 7.43
N VAL A 76 48.42 11.36 6.21
CA VAL A 76 48.38 12.28 5.05
C VAL A 76 47.24 12.00 4.06
N TYR A 77 46.52 10.88 4.14
CA TYR A 77 45.35 10.65 3.28
C TYR A 77 44.24 9.85 4.00
N GLY A 78 43.16 10.52 4.41
CA GLY A 78 41.85 9.88 4.61
C GLY A 78 41.44 9.49 6.04
N SER A 79 41.56 10.39 7.02
CA SER A 79 41.08 10.17 8.40
C SER A 79 39.57 9.96 8.55
N ASP A 80 38.75 10.54 7.66
CA ASP A 80 37.27 10.46 7.74
C ASP A 80 36.67 9.14 7.21
N ILE A 81 37.38 8.42 6.34
CA ILE A 81 36.89 7.15 5.76
C ILE A 81 37.08 6.02 6.78
N ALA A 82 38.24 5.96 7.42
CA ALA A 82 38.57 4.94 8.43
C ALA A 82 37.63 4.98 9.65
N GLY A 83 37.17 6.16 10.07
CA GLY A 83 36.23 6.27 11.20
C GLY A 83 34.81 5.81 10.86
N LYS A 84 34.35 6.05 9.63
CA LYS A 84 33.03 5.56 9.17
C LYS A 84 33.01 4.05 9.00
N GLU A 85 34.04 3.48 8.41
CA GLU A 85 34.18 2.02 8.26
C GLU A 85 34.27 1.34 9.63
N TYR A 86 35.03 1.90 10.58
CA TYR A 86 35.09 1.41 11.95
C TYR A 86 33.71 1.34 12.61
N LEU A 87 32.95 2.44 12.59
CA LEU A 87 31.61 2.48 13.17
C LEU A 87 30.67 1.47 12.50
N GLN A 88 30.75 1.33 11.18
CA GLN A 88 29.94 0.37 10.45
C GLN A 88 30.25 -1.08 10.85
N THR A 89 31.54 -1.43 11.02
CA THR A 89 31.93 -2.74 11.57
C THR A 89 31.36 -2.94 12.96
N GLN A 90 31.43 -1.94 13.84
CA GLN A 90 30.87 -2.04 15.19
C GLN A 90 29.35 -2.24 15.20
N PHE A 91 28.62 -1.61 14.28
CA PHE A 91 27.18 -1.79 14.14
C PHE A 91 26.81 -3.20 13.66
N GLU A 92 27.59 -3.79 12.77
CA GLU A 92 27.38 -5.18 12.34
C GLU A 92 27.77 -6.19 13.43
N ILE A 93 28.80 -5.90 14.23
CA ILE A 93 29.13 -6.70 15.42
C ILE A 93 27.98 -6.68 16.43
N LEU A 94 27.34 -5.52 16.64
CA LEU A 94 26.14 -5.41 17.49
C LEU A 94 24.98 -6.29 16.99
N LYS A 95 24.85 -6.47 15.67
CA LYS A 95 23.86 -7.36 15.04
C LYS A 95 24.30 -8.84 15.03
N SER A 96 25.47 -9.16 15.59
CA SER A 96 25.96 -10.53 15.57
C SER A 96 25.06 -11.46 16.36
N ARG A 97 24.92 -12.68 15.82
CA ARG A 97 24.14 -13.76 16.45
C ARG A 97 24.67 -14.13 17.82
N GLU A 98 25.97 -14.01 18.05
CA GLU A 98 26.62 -14.37 19.29
C GLU A 98 26.17 -13.50 20.47
N LEU A 99 26.09 -12.18 20.28
CA LEU A 99 25.58 -11.26 21.28
C LEU A 99 24.10 -11.51 21.57
N ALA A 100 23.30 -11.72 20.52
CA ALA A 100 21.89 -12.07 20.68
C ALA A 100 21.70 -13.39 21.43
N ALA A 101 22.51 -14.42 21.13
CA ALA A 101 22.49 -15.69 21.84
C ALA A 101 22.90 -15.54 23.32
N ARG A 102 23.88 -14.68 23.63
CA ARG A 102 24.29 -14.39 25.01
C ARG A 102 23.13 -13.75 25.80
N VAL A 103 22.48 -12.74 25.23
CA VAL A 103 21.31 -12.07 25.87
C VAL A 103 20.13 -13.01 26.02
N VAL A 104 19.88 -13.86 25.01
CA VAL A 104 18.82 -14.88 25.06
C VAL A 104 19.01 -15.83 26.25
N ARG A 105 20.26 -16.25 26.54
CA ARG A 105 20.59 -17.07 27.71
C ARG A 105 20.51 -16.29 29.01
N GLU A 106 21.08 -15.07 29.05
CA GLU A 106 21.13 -14.23 30.25
C GLU A 106 19.72 -13.87 30.76
N LEU A 107 18.79 -13.58 29.85
CA LEU A 107 17.41 -13.22 30.17
C LEU A 107 16.44 -14.41 30.17
N ASN A 108 16.95 -15.63 29.97
CA ASN A 108 16.16 -16.86 29.88
C ASN A 108 14.93 -16.75 28.96
N ILE A 109 15.14 -16.21 27.75
CA ILE A 109 14.05 -15.89 26.80
C ILE A 109 13.24 -17.13 26.41
N ALA A 110 13.85 -18.32 26.47
CA ALA A 110 13.20 -19.60 26.17
C ALA A 110 11.98 -19.89 27.07
N GLU A 111 11.99 -19.41 28.32
CA GLU A 111 10.91 -19.60 29.28
C GLU A 111 9.87 -18.46 29.26
N HIS A 112 10.13 -17.40 28.48
CA HIS A 112 9.26 -16.22 28.48
C HIS A 112 7.92 -16.51 27.75
N PRO A 113 6.76 -16.09 28.29
CA PRO A 113 5.43 -16.38 27.70
C PRO A 113 5.28 -16.03 26.21
N ASP A 114 5.91 -14.94 25.78
CA ASP A 114 5.95 -14.47 24.38
C ASP A 114 6.65 -15.44 23.41
N TYR A 115 7.57 -16.27 23.92
CA TYR A 115 8.39 -17.20 23.14
C TYR A 115 7.98 -18.67 23.38
N VAL A 116 7.49 -19.01 24.58
CA VAL A 116 6.94 -20.34 24.91
C VAL A 116 5.77 -20.70 24.00
N SER A 117 4.89 -19.74 23.65
CA SER A 117 3.75 -20.01 22.76
C SER A 117 4.14 -20.21 21.28
N ARG A 118 5.30 -19.71 20.85
CA ARG A 118 5.77 -19.80 19.46
C ARG A 118 6.52 -21.10 19.16
N ILE A 119 7.01 -21.81 20.17
CA ILE A 119 7.78 -23.05 19.99
C ILE A 119 6.86 -24.28 19.85
N VAL A 120 5.58 -24.18 20.26
CA VAL A 120 4.68 -25.35 20.32
C VAL A 120 3.55 -25.34 19.28
N VAL A 121 3.23 -24.24 18.60
CA VAL A 121 2.19 -24.26 17.55
C VAL A 121 2.58 -23.35 16.38
N GLU A 122 2.97 -23.96 15.25
CA GLU A 122 2.71 -23.38 13.94
C GLU A 122 1.19 -23.18 13.83
N GLU A 123 0.67 -21.98 14.09
CA GLU A 123 -0.72 -21.66 13.82
C GLU A 123 -0.96 -21.81 12.33
N LYS A 124 -1.57 -22.93 11.94
CA LYS A 124 -1.99 -23.21 10.58
C LYS A 124 -2.95 -22.12 10.13
N SER A 125 -2.52 -21.28 9.19
CA SER A 125 -3.39 -20.34 8.47
C SER A 125 -4.54 -21.13 7.83
N TRP A 126 -5.74 -20.56 7.76
CA TRP A 126 -6.98 -21.21 7.31
C TRP A 126 -6.90 -21.99 5.97
N TRP A 127 -5.98 -21.64 5.07
CA TRP A 127 -5.69 -22.37 3.84
C TRP A 127 -4.98 -23.73 4.05
N GLN A 128 -4.19 -23.86 5.13
CA GLN A 128 -3.51 -25.09 5.54
C GLN A 128 -4.43 -26.08 6.28
N GLN A 129 -5.69 -25.71 6.51
CA GLN A 129 -6.75 -26.63 6.96
C GLN A 129 -7.36 -27.43 5.79
N ILE A 130 -7.03 -27.09 4.54
CA ILE A 130 -7.43 -27.86 3.38
C ILE A 130 -6.38 -28.96 3.17
N ASP A 131 -6.78 -30.22 3.36
CA ASP A 131 -5.86 -31.36 3.40
C ASP A 131 -5.48 -31.85 1.98
N TRP A 132 -4.65 -31.07 1.28
CA TRP A 132 -4.14 -31.43 -0.05
C TRP A 132 -3.14 -32.60 -0.03
N LYS A 133 -2.78 -33.11 1.16
CA LYS A 133 -1.84 -34.22 1.34
C LYS A 133 -2.38 -35.57 0.85
N GLN A 134 -3.69 -35.71 0.61
CA GLN A 134 -4.26 -36.91 -0.02
C GLN A 134 -3.94 -37.03 -1.52
N TYR A 135 -3.43 -35.98 -2.17
CA TYR A 135 -3.16 -35.97 -3.62
C TYR A 135 -1.67 -35.89 -3.99
N LEU A 136 -0.76 -36.00 -3.03
CA LEU A 136 0.70 -35.94 -3.26
C LEU A 136 1.35 -37.32 -3.03
N PRO A 137 2.26 -37.79 -3.91
CA PRO A 137 2.97 -39.04 -3.73
C PRO A 137 3.84 -39.01 -2.47
N ALA A 138 3.85 -40.13 -1.73
CA ALA A 138 4.54 -40.28 -0.46
C ALA A 138 6.06 -40.10 -0.61
N GLY A 139 6.56 -38.92 -0.26
CA GLY A 139 7.96 -38.56 -0.43
C GLY A 139 8.43 -37.46 0.50
N HIS A 140 8.01 -37.45 1.76
CA HIS A 140 8.71 -36.70 2.81
C HIS A 140 8.74 -37.51 4.10
N THR A 141 9.91 -38.07 4.41
CA THR A 141 10.24 -38.55 5.75
C THR A 141 9.99 -37.41 6.73
N GLN A 142 9.28 -37.70 7.83
CA GLN A 142 9.14 -36.73 8.92
C GLN A 142 10.54 -36.27 9.33
N ASN A 143 10.79 -34.96 9.28
CA ASN A 143 12.05 -34.42 9.79
C ASN A 143 12.20 -34.88 11.25
N PRO A 144 13.39 -35.38 11.65
CA PRO A 144 13.64 -35.74 13.04
C PRO A 144 13.28 -34.56 13.95
N LEU A 145 12.83 -34.87 15.17
CA LEU A 145 12.52 -33.84 16.17
C LEU A 145 13.75 -32.93 16.32
N PRO A 146 13.59 -31.60 16.21
CA PRO A 146 14.73 -30.70 16.20
C PRO A 146 15.52 -30.84 17.50
N THR A 147 16.83 -30.95 17.36
CA THR A 147 17.77 -31.02 18.50
C THR A 147 17.63 -29.74 19.35
N GLU A 148 17.97 -29.80 20.65
CA GLU A 148 17.94 -28.62 21.53
C GLU A 148 18.75 -27.44 20.97
N GLU A 149 19.86 -27.72 20.27
CA GLU A 149 20.67 -26.71 19.58
C GLU A 149 19.95 -26.07 18.38
N GLU A 150 19.13 -26.84 17.66
CA GLU A 150 18.31 -26.35 16.56
C GLU A 150 17.14 -25.51 17.07
N LYS A 151 16.51 -25.91 18.19
CA LYS A 151 15.48 -25.13 18.87
C LYS A 151 16.05 -23.79 19.35
N PHE A 152 17.22 -23.82 19.98
CA PHE A 152 17.92 -22.62 20.42
C PHE A 152 18.28 -21.72 19.23
N THR A 153 18.78 -22.30 18.15
CA THR A 153 19.06 -21.59 16.90
C THR A 153 17.80 -20.92 16.34
N LYS A 154 16.67 -21.63 16.26
CA LYS A 154 15.40 -21.02 15.82
C LYS A 154 14.95 -19.90 16.74
N LEU A 155 15.11 -20.06 18.05
CA LEU A 155 14.76 -19.03 19.03
C LEU A 155 15.62 -17.78 18.86
N VAL A 156 16.94 -17.91 18.71
CA VAL A 156 17.84 -16.77 18.46
C VAL A 156 17.48 -16.09 17.14
N SER A 157 17.18 -16.84 16.08
CA SER A 157 16.75 -16.26 14.82
C SER A 157 15.43 -15.50 14.96
N GLY A 158 14.44 -16.04 15.68
CA GLY A 158 13.18 -15.34 15.96
C GLY A 158 13.32 -14.16 16.92
N PHE A 159 14.30 -14.17 17.81
CA PHE A 159 14.66 -13.02 18.64
C PHE A 159 15.24 -11.89 17.77
N MET A 160 16.16 -12.23 16.88
CA MET A 160 16.82 -11.28 15.96
C MET A 160 15.83 -10.55 15.03
N THR A 161 14.70 -11.16 14.63
CA THR A 161 13.71 -10.46 13.79
C THR A 161 13.01 -9.29 14.50
N HIS A 162 13.03 -9.28 15.84
CA HIS A 162 12.43 -8.22 16.65
C HIS A 162 13.47 -7.24 17.21
N LEU A 163 14.76 -7.47 16.93
CA LEU A 163 15.87 -6.62 17.29
C LEU A 163 16.25 -5.74 16.09
N SER A 164 16.19 -4.42 16.26
CA SER A 164 16.67 -3.45 15.26
C SER A 164 17.82 -2.64 15.84
N ILE A 165 18.91 -2.52 15.07
CA ILE A 165 20.10 -1.75 15.43
C ILE A 165 20.29 -0.68 14.37
N GLU A 166 20.03 0.57 14.75
CA GLU A 166 19.94 1.72 13.86
C GLU A 166 21.02 2.74 14.20
N PRO A 167 22.00 2.97 13.31
CA PRO A 167 23.00 4.01 13.53
C PRO A 167 22.40 5.39 13.28
N ILE A 168 22.75 6.36 14.13
CA ILE A 168 22.33 7.75 13.95
C ILE A 168 23.34 8.43 13.02
N ARG A 169 22.86 8.86 11.85
CA ARG A 169 23.70 9.41 10.76
C ARG A 169 24.58 10.55 11.28
N GLN A 170 25.84 10.57 10.84
CA GLN A 170 26.84 11.57 11.21
C GLN A 170 27.13 11.66 12.72
N THR A 171 26.92 10.57 13.46
CA THR A 171 27.24 10.49 14.90
C THR A 171 27.92 9.16 15.26
N GLN A 172 28.48 9.09 16.47
CA GLN A 172 29.00 7.87 17.09
C GLN A 172 27.91 7.10 17.88
N LEU A 173 26.64 7.44 17.67
CA LEU A 173 25.52 6.88 18.42
C LEU A 173 24.83 5.78 17.61
N VAL A 174 24.47 4.70 18.31
CA VAL A 174 23.64 3.63 17.80
C VAL A 174 22.47 3.38 18.72
N LYS A 175 21.30 3.21 18.11
CA LYS A 175 20.05 2.94 18.81
C LYS A 175 19.73 1.46 18.69
N ILE A 176 19.55 0.80 19.83
CA ILE A 176 19.19 -0.61 19.91
C ILE A 176 17.73 -0.68 20.32
N ASN A 177 16.87 -1.12 19.41
CA ASN A 177 15.42 -1.23 19.59
C ASN A 177 15.02 -2.70 19.70
N PHE A 178 14.09 -3.02 20.60
CA PHE A 178 13.50 -4.36 20.66
C PHE A 178 11.98 -4.29 20.71
N GLU A 179 11.31 -5.12 19.89
CA GLU A 179 9.85 -5.23 19.82
C GLU A 179 9.35 -6.51 20.54
N SER A 180 8.37 -6.38 21.44
CA SER A 180 7.73 -7.53 22.11
C SER A 180 6.34 -7.16 22.64
N TYR A 181 5.51 -8.16 22.94
CA TYR A 181 4.20 -7.94 23.57
C TYR A 181 4.33 -7.59 25.05
N ASP A 182 5.42 -8.00 25.70
CA ASP A 182 5.76 -7.60 27.07
C ASP A 182 6.60 -6.31 27.11
N ARG A 183 6.02 -5.29 27.74
CA ARG A 183 6.62 -3.99 27.98
C ARG A 183 7.93 -4.09 28.77
N LYS A 184 8.01 -4.94 29.78
CA LYS A 184 9.21 -5.06 30.63
C LYS A 184 10.35 -5.71 29.87
N LEU A 185 10.02 -6.75 29.08
CA LEU A 185 10.99 -7.47 28.28
C LEU A 185 11.67 -6.54 27.26
N THR A 186 10.92 -5.64 26.62
CA THR A 186 11.50 -4.71 25.63
C THR A 186 12.64 -3.87 26.19
N ALA A 187 12.46 -3.27 27.37
CA ALA A 187 13.49 -2.46 28.01
C ALA A 187 14.65 -3.32 28.54
N ALA A 188 14.35 -4.48 29.12
CA ALA A 188 15.36 -5.41 29.62
C ALA A 188 16.29 -5.90 28.51
N VAL A 189 15.73 -6.31 27.36
CA VAL A 189 16.49 -6.80 26.21
C VAL A 189 17.35 -5.70 25.60
N ALA A 190 16.80 -4.51 25.36
CA ALA A 190 17.56 -3.40 24.79
C ALA A 190 18.78 -3.06 25.68
N ASN A 191 18.58 -2.94 26.99
CA ASN A 191 19.66 -2.68 27.94
C ASN A 191 20.66 -3.84 28.04
N ALA A 192 20.19 -5.09 28.03
CA ALA A 192 21.04 -6.27 28.06
C ALA A 192 21.91 -6.39 26.80
N MET A 193 21.40 -6.03 25.62
CA MET A 193 22.18 -5.98 24.38
C MET A 193 23.33 -4.96 24.46
N ALA A 194 23.07 -3.75 24.97
CA ALA A 194 24.11 -2.76 25.18
C ALA A 194 25.18 -3.24 26.17
N LYS A 195 24.75 -3.84 27.30
CA LYS A 195 25.65 -4.39 28.31
C LYS A 195 26.47 -5.56 27.77
N ALA A 196 25.85 -6.49 27.03
CA ALA A 196 26.51 -7.64 26.42
C ALA A 196 27.58 -7.21 25.43
N TYR A 197 27.32 -6.17 24.62
CA TYR A 197 28.31 -5.61 23.72
C TYR A 197 29.48 -4.96 24.47
N ILE A 198 29.21 -4.11 25.46
CA ILE A 198 30.27 -3.48 26.29
C ILE A 198 31.16 -4.56 26.93
N ASN A 199 30.55 -5.59 27.51
CA ASN A 199 31.26 -6.70 28.13
C ASN A 199 32.09 -7.48 27.10
N SER A 200 31.52 -7.79 25.93
CA SER A 200 32.23 -8.49 24.85
C SER A 200 33.44 -7.70 24.34
N GLN A 201 33.33 -6.38 24.19
CA GLN A 201 34.46 -5.52 23.81
C GLN A 201 35.54 -5.47 24.90
N MET A 202 35.13 -5.41 26.17
CA MET A 202 36.07 -5.46 27.29
C MET A 202 36.79 -6.83 27.34
N GLU A 203 36.07 -7.94 27.22
CA GLU A 203 36.63 -9.30 27.15
C GLU A 203 37.62 -9.45 25.99
N ALA A 204 37.24 -9.02 24.78
CA ALA A 204 38.11 -9.08 23.61
C ALA A 204 39.38 -8.25 23.81
N ARG A 205 39.27 -7.06 24.41
CA ARG A 205 40.41 -6.19 24.70
C ARG A 205 41.33 -6.76 25.76
N VAL A 206 40.77 -7.31 26.84
CA VAL A 206 41.54 -8.01 27.88
C VAL A 206 42.29 -9.18 27.26
N ALA A 207 41.63 -10.00 26.44
CA ALA A 207 42.26 -11.12 25.75
C ALA A 207 43.40 -10.69 24.81
N LEU A 208 43.19 -9.64 23.98
CA LEU A 208 44.24 -9.08 23.12
C LEU A 208 45.43 -8.56 23.92
N THR A 209 45.17 -7.87 25.04
CA THR A 209 46.23 -7.30 25.87
C THR A 209 46.98 -8.38 26.63
N GLN A 210 46.29 -9.40 27.13
CA GLN A 210 46.89 -10.57 27.77
C GLN A 210 47.78 -11.34 26.79
N ASN A 211 47.30 -11.62 25.58
CA ASN A 211 48.10 -12.26 24.54
C ASN A 211 49.35 -11.44 24.17
N ALA A 212 49.20 -10.10 24.09
CA ALA A 212 50.34 -9.21 23.84
C ALA A 212 51.32 -9.21 25.02
N ALA A 213 50.82 -9.21 26.27
CA ALA A 213 51.63 -9.29 27.48
C ALA A 213 52.38 -10.62 27.57
N ASP A 214 51.75 -11.74 27.22
CA ASP A 214 52.36 -13.07 27.16
C ASP A 214 53.49 -13.10 26.11
N TRP A 215 53.24 -12.55 24.92
CA TRP A 215 54.26 -12.42 23.87
C TRP A 215 55.45 -11.55 24.32
N LEU A 216 55.17 -10.39 24.92
CA LEU A 216 56.20 -9.49 25.44
C LEU A 216 57.01 -10.14 26.56
N THR A 217 56.36 -10.88 27.47
CA THR A 217 57.00 -11.59 28.58
C THR A 217 57.93 -12.68 28.06
N SER A 218 57.47 -13.48 27.09
CA SER A 218 58.31 -14.49 26.41
C SER A 218 59.53 -13.85 25.72
N ARG A 219 59.31 -12.72 25.03
CA ARG A 219 60.40 -11.98 24.38
C ARG A 219 61.39 -11.38 25.37
N LEU A 220 60.90 -10.87 26.52
CA LEU A 220 61.73 -10.34 27.60
C LEU A 220 62.62 -11.44 28.20
N GLY A 221 62.08 -12.66 28.37
CA GLY A 221 62.87 -13.83 28.78
C GLY A 221 64.02 -14.11 27.82
N THR A 222 63.76 -14.09 26.51
CA THR A 222 64.80 -14.27 25.48
C THR A 222 65.85 -13.15 25.52
N LEU A 223 65.41 -11.89 25.67
CA LEU A 223 66.32 -10.75 25.77
C LEU A 223 67.19 -10.83 27.02
N LYS A 224 66.64 -11.25 28.15
CA LYS A 224 67.40 -11.50 29.39
C LYS A 224 68.51 -12.53 29.15
N THR A 225 68.19 -13.67 28.54
CA THR A 225 69.18 -14.69 28.17
C THR A 225 70.25 -14.12 27.24
N ASN A 226 69.88 -13.29 26.25
CA ASN A 226 70.85 -12.66 25.35
C ASN A 226 71.77 -11.68 26.08
N VAL A 227 71.25 -10.89 27.02
CA VAL A 227 72.06 -10.03 27.90
C VAL A 227 73.05 -10.90 28.66
N GLU A 228 72.61 -11.94 29.36
CA GLU A 228 73.46 -12.86 30.12
C GLU A 228 74.55 -13.50 29.24
N ILE A 229 74.21 -13.98 28.03
CA ILE A 229 75.16 -14.55 27.07
C ILE A 229 76.17 -13.48 26.62
N SER A 230 75.72 -12.29 26.28
CA SER A 230 76.62 -11.21 25.81
C SER A 230 77.54 -10.71 26.92
N GLU A 231 77.05 -10.60 28.16
CA GLU A 231 77.84 -10.24 29.34
C GLU A 231 78.88 -11.30 29.64
N LYS A 232 78.49 -12.58 29.60
CA LYS A 232 79.43 -13.69 29.77
C LYS A 232 80.51 -13.69 28.69
N LYS A 233 80.16 -13.51 27.41
CA LYS A 233 81.13 -13.38 26.31
C LYS A 233 82.11 -12.23 26.55
N LEU A 234 81.62 -11.08 27.01
CA LEU A 234 82.46 -9.91 27.32
C LEU A 234 83.39 -10.21 28.51
N GLN A 235 82.88 -10.87 29.55
CA GLN A 235 83.64 -11.28 30.72
C GLN A 235 84.74 -12.29 30.35
N ASP A 236 84.38 -13.38 29.65
CA ASP A 236 85.31 -14.41 29.20
C ASP A 236 86.42 -13.80 28.32
N TYR A 237 86.07 -12.84 27.46
CA TYR A 237 87.01 -12.10 26.63
C TYR A 237 87.95 -11.22 27.46
N ARG A 238 87.41 -10.54 28.49
CA ARG A 238 88.16 -9.70 29.41
C ARG A 238 89.19 -10.52 30.22
N GLU A 239 88.78 -11.68 30.70
CA GLU A 239 89.63 -12.62 31.45
C GLU A 239 90.71 -13.25 30.55
N SER A 240 90.34 -13.77 29.38
CA SER A 240 91.27 -14.46 28.46
C SER A 240 92.36 -13.55 27.89
N ASN A 241 92.11 -12.24 27.81
CA ASN A 241 93.05 -11.26 27.28
C ASN A 241 93.73 -10.42 28.36
N ASN A 242 93.61 -10.79 29.64
CA ASN A 242 94.14 -10.04 30.79
C ASN A 242 93.81 -8.53 30.72
N LEU A 243 92.60 -8.18 30.28
CA LEU A 243 92.11 -6.80 30.28
C LEU A 243 91.62 -6.38 31.69
N VAL A 244 91.97 -7.16 32.71
CA VAL A 244 91.66 -6.93 34.11
C VAL A 244 92.73 -6.02 34.70
N GLY A 245 92.57 -4.72 34.48
CA GLY A 245 93.45 -3.70 35.06
C GLY A 245 93.08 -2.29 34.61
N GLY A 246 92.43 -1.53 35.50
CA GLY A 246 92.34 -0.07 35.45
C GLY A 246 90.98 0.49 35.06
N GLY A 247 90.18 0.84 36.08
CA GLY A 247 88.91 1.57 35.96
C GLY A 247 89.04 3.04 35.52
N ASP A 248 90.00 3.36 34.65
CA ASP A 248 90.10 4.66 34.00
C ASP A 248 90.12 4.45 32.49
N LYS A 249 89.06 4.92 31.83
CA LYS A 249 88.72 4.74 30.40
C LYS A 249 89.72 5.35 29.40
N SER A 250 90.97 5.57 29.80
CA SER A 250 91.94 6.36 29.02
C SER A 250 93.39 5.88 29.11
N SER A 251 93.70 4.89 29.95
CA SER A 251 95.08 4.74 30.44
C SER A 251 95.97 3.80 29.64
N VAL A 252 95.47 2.76 28.96
CA VAL A 252 96.35 1.78 28.29
C VAL A 252 96.69 2.16 26.84
N SER A 253 95.75 2.73 26.09
CA SER A 253 95.98 3.18 24.70
C SER A 253 96.71 4.53 24.61
N GLY A 254 96.53 5.40 25.61
CA GLY A 254 97.30 6.64 25.73
C GLY A 254 98.80 6.35 25.95
N LEU A 255 99.12 5.40 26.82
CA LEU A 255 100.51 5.04 27.14
C LEU A 255 101.23 4.36 25.97
N SER A 256 100.57 3.47 25.20
CA SER A 256 101.20 2.83 24.04
C SER A 256 101.36 3.78 22.85
N SER A 257 100.41 4.70 22.63
CA SER A 257 100.51 5.73 21.59
C SER A 257 101.59 6.77 21.91
N GLU A 258 101.73 7.16 23.18
CA GLU A 258 102.77 8.09 23.63
C GLU A 258 104.17 7.45 23.58
N GLN A 259 104.29 6.17 23.98
CA GLN A 259 105.53 5.39 23.83
C GLN A 259 105.91 5.21 22.35
N LEU A 260 104.96 4.88 21.48
CA LEU A 260 105.19 4.81 20.03
C LEU A 260 105.66 6.15 19.46
N THR A 261 105.06 7.25 19.89
CA THR A 261 105.44 8.60 19.43
C THR A 261 106.84 8.95 19.91
N ALA A 262 107.20 8.61 21.15
CA ALA A 262 108.53 8.81 21.70
C ALA A 262 109.61 7.95 21.00
N ILE A 263 109.32 6.68 20.73
CA ILE A 263 110.23 5.77 20.02
C ILE A 263 110.36 6.20 18.55
N ASN A 264 109.26 6.57 17.89
CA ASN A 264 109.30 7.09 16.53
C ASN A 264 110.11 8.39 16.45
N ARG A 265 110.02 9.26 17.46
CA ARG A 265 110.89 10.44 17.58
C ARG A 265 112.36 10.04 17.69
N ARG A 266 112.73 9.03 18.49
CA ARG A 266 114.11 8.51 18.58
C ARG A 266 114.62 7.96 17.26
N VAL A 267 113.77 7.27 16.48
CA VAL A 267 114.14 6.78 15.13
C VAL A 267 114.43 7.95 14.21
N VAL A 268 113.58 8.99 14.20
CA VAL A 268 113.78 10.19 13.39
C VAL A 268 115.06 10.94 13.80
N GLU A 269 115.31 11.09 15.10
CA GLU A 269 116.54 11.69 15.63
C GLU A 269 117.79 10.88 15.29
N GLY A 270 117.71 9.54 15.36
CA GLY A 270 118.80 8.63 14.98
C GLY A 270 119.12 8.71 13.48
N GLN A 271 118.10 8.76 12.61
CA GLN A 271 118.27 8.99 11.18
C GLN A 271 118.96 10.32 10.90
N PHE A 272 118.56 11.38 11.61
CA PHE A 272 119.17 12.69 11.48
C PHE A 272 120.64 12.68 11.92
N LYS A 273 120.98 12.04 13.05
CA LYS A 273 122.36 11.87 13.53
C LYS A 273 123.25 11.12 12.52
N ILE A 274 122.76 10.02 11.94
CA ILE A 274 123.50 9.29 10.88
C ILE A 274 123.73 10.17 9.66
N ALA A 275 122.71 10.92 9.22
CA ALA A 275 122.84 11.83 8.09
C ALA A 275 123.88 12.95 8.35
N GLU A 276 124.00 13.43 9.58
CA GLU A 276 125.00 14.44 9.97
C GLU A 276 126.43 13.86 10.04
N ILE A 277 126.58 12.66 10.64
CA ILE A 277 127.89 12.01 10.84
C ILE A 277 128.44 11.45 9.52
N SER A 278 127.60 10.88 8.65
CA SER A 278 127.99 10.33 7.34
C SER A 278 128.49 11.39 6.36
N ARG A 279 128.12 12.66 6.56
CA ARG A 279 128.63 13.79 5.76
C ARG A 279 130.08 14.17 6.12
N ARG A 280 130.53 13.87 7.35
CA ARG A 280 131.86 14.24 7.87
C ARG A 280 132.85 13.07 7.92
N TYR A 281 132.37 11.84 8.03
CA TYR A 281 133.21 10.66 8.22
C TYR A 281 132.89 9.55 7.20
N GLY A 282 133.89 8.76 6.83
CA GLY A 282 133.71 7.62 5.91
C GLY A 282 132.92 6.45 6.54
N PRO A 283 132.45 5.49 5.72
CA PRO A 283 131.49 4.45 6.12
C PRO A 283 131.96 3.49 7.23
N LYS A 284 133.26 3.46 7.55
CA LYS A 284 133.84 2.59 8.60
C LYS A 284 134.21 3.33 9.90
N HIS A 285 133.82 4.60 10.03
CA HIS A 285 134.19 5.39 11.20
C HIS A 285 133.44 4.92 12.46
N PRO A 286 134.13 4.74 13.61
CA PRO A 286 133.52 4.21 14.83
C PRO A 286 132.25 4.96 15.29
N ALA A 287 132.23 6.29 15.13
CA ALA A 287 131.06 7.10 15.49
C ALA A 287 129.84 6.89 14.57
N LEU A 288 130.06 6.54 13.29
CA LEU A 288 128.97 6.24 12.36
C LEU A 288 128.39 4.85 12.63
N VAL A 289 129.25 3.86 12.87
CA VAL A 289 128.84 2.50 13.26
C VAL A 289 128.05 2.53 14.57
N GLN A 290 128.46 3.37 15.54
CA GLN A 290 127.70 3.58 16.77
C GLN A 290 126.31 4.17 16.51
N ALA A 291 126.22 5.21 15.67
CA ALA A 291 124.94 5.83 15.33
C ALA A 291 124.02 4.88 14.51
N GLU A 292 124.58 4.06 13.63
CA GLU A 292 123.86 2.99 12.91
C GLU A 292 123.35 1.90 13.85
N MET A 293 124.12 1.52 14.87
CA MET A 293 123.65 0.60 15.92
C MET A 293 122.51 1.21 16.72
N GLU A 294 122.63 2.48 17.15
CA GLU A 294 121.56 3.19 17.87
C GLU A 294 120.28 3.32 17.04
N LEU A 295 120.38 3.61 15.73
CA LEU A 295 119.21 3.65 14.85
C LEU A 295 118.59 2.27 14.65
N ASN A 296 119.40 1.22 14.43
CA ASN A 296 118.88 -0.13 14.26
C ASN A 296 118.21 -0.63 15.55
N GLU A 297 118.75 -0.30 16.71
CA GLU A 297 118.13 -0.57 18.01
C GLU A 297 116.80 0.21 18.15
N ALA A 298 116.79 1.50 17.82
CA ALA A 298 115.58 2.31 17.83
C ALA A 298 114.52 1.77 16.84
N GLN A 299 114.91 1.33 15.64
CA GLN A 299 114.01 0.75 14.64
C GLN A 299 113.46 -0.61 15.06
N ARG A 300 114.29 -1.47 15.68
CA ARG A 300 113.81 -2.72 16.27
C ARG A 300 112.82 -2.46 17.39
N SER A 301 113.14 -1.55 18.31
CA SER A 301 112.21 -1.16 19.38
C SER A 301 110.91 -0.55 18.84
N LEU A 302 110.95 0.18 17.72
CA LEU A 302 109.75 0.70 17.05
C LEU A 302 108.92 -0.41 16.41
N ALA A 303 109.56 -1.38 15.75
CA ALA A 303 108.87 -2.52 15.15
C ALA A 303 108.18 -3.36 16.23
N GLU A 304 108.87 -3.66 17.33
CA GLU A 304 108.32 -4.37 18.49
C GLU A 304 107.18 -3.59 19.17
N ALA A 305 107.36 -2.28 19.39
CA ALA A 305 106.31 -1.42 19.94
C ALA A 305 105.10 -1.29 19.00
N LYS A 306 105.31 -1.29 17.68
CA LYS A 306 104.24 -1.21 16.68
C LYS A 306 103.44 -2.51 16.62
N GLU A 307 104.10 -3.66 16.67
CA GLU A 307 103.45 -4.96 16.68
C GLU A 307 102.60 -5.15 17.95
N THR A 308 103.15 -4.84 19.12
CA THR A 308 102.41 -4.87 20.40
C THR A 308 101.23 -3.89 20.43
N SER A 309 101.40 -2.68 19.87
CA SER A 309 100.31 -1.71 19.75
C SER A 309 99.20 -2.17 18.80
N ILE A 310 99.51 -2.85 17.71
CA ILE A 310 98.51 -3.39 16.77
C ILE A 310 97.72 -4.52 17.43
N ASP A 311 98.39 -5.45 18.12
CA ASP A 311 97.72 -6.53 18.87
C ASP A 311 96.79 -5.99 19.95
N LEU A 312 97.27 -5.01 20.74
CA LEU A 312 96.47 -4.32 21.75
C LEU A 312 95.26 -3.60 21.13
N SER A 313 95.47 -2.90 20.00
CA SER A 313 94.37 -2.21 19.29
C SER A 313 93.31 -3.18 18.77
N ARG A 314 93.71 -4.36 18.27
CA ARG A 314 92.77 -5.41 17.85
C ARG A 314 91.96 -5.93 19.03
N LYS A 315 92.61 -6.16 20.17
CA LYS A 315 91.95 -6.59 21.40
C LYS A 315 90.95 -5.55 21.92
N GLU A 316 91.33 -4.27 21.89
CA GLU A 316 90.45 -3.18 22.30
C GLU A 316 89.25 -3.00 21.37
N PHE A 317 89.43 -3.11 20.05
CA PHE A 317 88.33 -3.04 19.10
C PHE A 317 87.30 -4.15 19.34
N ARG A 318 87.76 -5.39 19.53
CA ARG A 318 86.88 -6.53 19.80
C ARG A 318 86.19 -6.41 21.17
N PHE A 319 86.88 -5.86 22.17
CA PHE A 319 86.28 -5.54 23.47
C PHE A 319 85.15 -4.51 23.32
N LYS A 320 85.39 -3.39 22.63
CA LYS A 320 84.37 -2.35 22.37
C LYS A 320 83.18 -2.88 21.55
N GLU A 321 83.42 -3.81 20.64
CA GLU A 321 82.35 -4.49 19.89
C GLU A 321 81.44 -5.29 20.82
N LEU A 322 82.03 -6.10 21.72
CA LEU A 322 81.28 -6.89 22.71
C LEU A 322 80.59 -6.00 23.75
N GLU A 323 81.22 -4.91 24.19
CA GLU A 323 80.62 -3.91 25.10
C GLU A 323 79.38 -3.27 24.46
N ARG A 324 79.47 -2.92 23.16
CA ARG A 324 78.33 -2.39 22.40
C ARG A 324 77.22 -3.43 22.24
N GLU A 325 77.55 -4.70 22.05
CA GLU A 325 76.57 -5.80 21.99
C GLU A 325 75.81 -5.92 23.32
N VAL A 326 76.51 -5.91 24.46
CA VAL A 326 75.92 -5.91 25.81
C VAL A 326 75.02 -4.70 26.01
N GLN A 327 75.51 -3.49 25.69
CA GLN A 327 74.73 -2.26 25.88
C GLN A 327 73.47 -2.26 25.00
N THR A 328 73.55 -2.77 23.78
CA THR A 328 72.40 -2.88 22.88
C THR A 328 71.37 -3.84 23.44
N ASN A 329 71.80 -5.01 23.92
CA ASN A 329 70.90 -6.00 24.53
C ASN A 329 70.25 -5.46 25.81
N ARG A 330 71.00 -4.75 26.67
CA ARG A 330 70.46 -4.09 27.88
C ARG A 330 69.45 -3.01 27.54
N ASN A 331 69.77 -2.12 26.61
CA ASN A 331 68.85 -1.06 26.17
C ASN A 331 67.54 -1.64 25.60
N LEU A 332 67.63 -2.72 24.81
CA LEU A 332 66.46 -3.43 24.31
C LEU A 332 65.67 -4.06 25.45
N TYR A 333 66.33 -4.74 26.38
CA TYR A 333 65.69 -5.31 27.57
C TYR A 333 64.94 -4.24 28.37
N ASP A 334 65.58 -3.13 28.72
CA ASP A 334 64.99 -2.04 29.50
C ASP A 334 63.82 -1.37 28.77
N THR A 335 63.94 -1.20 27.45
CA THR A 335 62.86 -0.67 26.62
C THR A 335 61.65 -1.59 26.67
N PHE A 336 61.84 -2.90 26.47
CA PHE A 336 60.75 -3.88 26.51
C PHE A 336 60.15 -4.04 27.92
N PHE A 337 60.97 -4.02 28.96
CA PHE A 337 60.53 -4.03 30.36
C PHE A 337 59.64 -2.82 30.66
N THR A 338 60.06 -1.62 30.26
CA THR A 338 59.28 -0.40 30.44
C THR A 338 57.96 -0.45 29.65
N ARG A 339 57.98 -1.02 28.43
CA ARG A 339 56.75 -1.22 27.63
C ARG A 339 55.78 -2.20 28.27
N ILE A 340 56.27 -3.30 28.85
CA ILE A 340 55.44 -4.26 29.60
C ILE A 340 54.81 -3.58 30.81
N LYS A 341 55.61 -2.82 31.58
CA LYS A 341 55.10 -2.08 32.74
C LYS A 341 53.99 -1.10 32.34
N GLN A 342 54.20 -0.31 31.29
CA GLN A 342 53.18 0.59 30.75
C GLN A 342 51.92 -0.14 30.27
N ALA A 343 52.08 -1.31 29.63
CA ALA A 343 50.95 -2.12 29.17
C ALA A 343 50.13 -2.67 30.34
N ASN A 344 50.79 -3.14 31.41
CA ASN A 344 50.12 -3.60 32.63
C ASN A 344 49.44 -2.46 33.39
N ASP A 345 50.08 -1.30 33.53
CA ASP A 345 49.47 -0.14 34.19
C ASP A 345 48.24 0.37 33.39
N SER A 346 48.23 0.18 32.07
CA SER A 346 47.10 0.56 31.20
C SER A 346 45.89 -0.37 31.30
N LEU A 347 46.09 -1.62 31.75
CA LEU A 347 45.01 -2.58 31.99
C LEU A 347 44.11 -2.19 33.18
N GLU A 348 44.65 -1.49 34.18
CA GLU A 348 43.89 -1.10 35.38
C GLU A 348 43.00 0.13 35.19
N LEU A 349 43.24 0.97 34.17
CA LEU A 349 42.72 2.34 34.11
C LEU A 349 41.74 2.65 32.97
N ASP A 350 41.46 1.74 32.03
CA ASP A 350 40.73 2.12 30.81
C ASP A 350 39.25 1.72 30.78
N THR A 351 38.39 2.72 30.57
CA THR A 351 36.95 2.57 30.38
C THR A 351 36.65 1.87 29.06
N ALA A 352 35.57 1.08 28.99
CA ALA A 352 35.11 0.50 27.73
C ALA A 352 34.95 1.57 26.64
N ASN A 353 35.32 1.25 25.39
CA ASN A 353 35.16 2.14 24.22
C ASN A 353 33.70 2.38 23.82
N ALA A 354 32.76 1.88 24.62
CA ALA A 354 31.34 2.13 24.44
C ALA A 354 30.69 2.43 25.79
N ARG A 355 29.78 3.41 25.80
CA ARG A 355 29.04 3.81 26.98
C ARG A 355 27.57 4.02 26.65
N VAL A 356 26.69 3.64 27.57
CA VAL A 356 25.25 3.89 27.44
C VAL A 356 24.99 5.36 27.73
N ILE A 357 24.40 6.06 26.76
CA ILE A 357 24.02 7.47 26.89
C ILE A 357 22.60 7.60 27.43
N ASP A 358 21.69 6.77 26.91
CA ASP A 358 20.28 6.78 27.28
C ASP A 358 19.79 5.34 27.44
N PRO A 359 19.55 4.86 28.68
CA PRO A 359 19.07 3.50 28.90
C PRO A 359 17.61 3.33 28.47
N ALA A 360 17.25 2.13 28.03
CA ALA A 360 15.87 1.82 27.66
C ALA A 360 14.95 1.85 28.88
N VAL A 361 13.87 2.61 28.77
CA VAL A 361 12.78 2.69 29.77
C VAL A 361 11.59 1.86 29.30
N VAL A 362 10.85 1.29 30.25
CA VAL A 362 9.63 0.52 29.97
C VAL A 362 8.57 1.42 29.30
N PRO A 363 8.15 1.12 28.05
CA PRO A 363 7.25 2.00 27.30
C PRO A 363 5.86 2.05 27.97
N SER A 364 5.21 3.22 27.97
CA SER A 364 3.86 3.42 28.53
C SER A 364 2.73 3.11 27.55
N VAL A 365 2.99 3.27 26.26
CA VAL A 365 2.03 3.14 25.16
C VAL A 365 2.50 2.12 24.13
N PRO A 366 1.58 1.42 23.45
CA PRO A 366 1.95 0.49 22.38
C PRO A 366 2.43 1.23 21.13
N PHE A 367 3.42 0.66 20.46
CA PHE A 367 3.97 1.19 19.22
C PHE A 367 3.11 0.81 18.00
N LYS A 368 2.60 -0.44 17.97
CA LYS A 368 1.75 -0.97 16.91
C LYS A 368 0.65 -1.87 17.51
N PRO A 369 -0.53 -2.00 16.84
CA PRO A 369 -0.96 -1.25 15.66
C PRO A 369 -1.44 0.18 16.00
N ARG A 370 -1.27 1.12 15.06
CA ARG A 370 -1.84 2.48 15.17
C ARG A 370 -3.35 2.43 14.95
N LYS A 371 -4.11 2.13 16.01
CA LYS A 371 -5.54 1.80 15.93
C LYS A 371 -6.37 2.89 15.23
N SER A 372 -6.12 4.16 15.54
CA SER A 372 -6.81 5.29 14.91
C SER A 372 -6.57 5.37 13.39
N LEU A 373 -5.32 5.19 12.95
CA LEU A 373 -4.96 5.23 11.53
C LEU A 373 -5.66 4.12 10.73
N LEU A 374 -5.68 2.89 11.27
CA LEU A 374 -6.33 1.76 10.60
C LEU A 374 -7.85 1.95 10.50
N VAL A 375 -8.48 2.49 11.54
CA VAL A 375 -9.94 2.78 11.54
C VAL A 375 -10.27 3.88 10.53
N VAL A 376 -9.49 4.95 10.48
CA VAL A 376 -9.68 6.03 9.49
C VAL A 376 -9.49 5.50 8.07
N LEU A 377 -8.47 4.68 7.83
CA LEU A 377 -8.25 4.06 6.53
C LEU A 377 -9.43 3.17 6.12
N ALA A 378 -9.94 2.34 7.02
CA ALA A 378 -11.11 1.50 6.78
C ALA A 378 -12.36 2.33 6.45
N LEU A 379 -12.59 3.44 7.17
CA LEU A 379 -13.69 4.35 6.90
C LEU A 379 -13.59 4.95 5.48
N VAL A 380 -12.43 5.49 5.10
CA VAL A 380 -12.23 6.09 3.77
C VAL A 380 -12.45 5.05 2.67
N LEU A 381 -11.84 3.87 2.80
CA LEU A 381 -12.00 2.78 1.82
C LEU A 381 -13.45 2.32 1.71
N SER A 382 -14.19 2.27 2.82
CA SER A 382 -15.60 1.85 2.82
C SER A 382 -16.53 2.84 2.12
N ILE A 383 -16.25 4.16 2.23
CA ILE A 383 -17.01 5.19 1.51
C ILE A 383 -16.76 5.10 0.01
N ILE A 384 -15.50 4.92 -0.40
CA ILE A 384 -15.13 4.74 -1.81
C ILE A 384 -15.82 3.50 -2.38
N LEU A 385 -15.74 2.37 -1.67
CA LEU A 385 -16.40 1.13 -2.09
C LEU A 385 -17.92 1.30 -2.18
N GLY A 386 -18.53 2.00 -1.22
CA GLY A 386 -19.96 2.31 -1.23
C GLY A 386 -20.35 3.18 -2.43
N ALA A 387 -19.55 4.19 -2.77
CA ALA A 387 -19.78 5.04 -3.95
C ALA A 387 -19.68 4.23 -5.25
N VAL A 388 -18.65 3.39 -5.40
CA VAL A 388 -18.49 2.50 -6.57
C VAL A 388 -19.69 1.56 -6.69
N LEU A 389 -20.14 0.96 -5.58
CA LEU A 389 -21.30 0.07 -5.58
C LEU A 389 -22.59 0.83 -5.95
N ALA A 390 -22.75 2.08 -5.52
CA ALA A 390 -23.89 2.92 -5.90
C ALA A 390 -23.93 3.18 -7.41
N PHE A 391 -22.78 3.48 -8.02
CA PHE A 391 -22.69 3.63 -9.49
C PHE A 391 -22.96 2.32 -10.22
N LEU A 392 -22.45 1.20 -9.72
CA LEU A 392 -22.73 -0.11 -10.30
C LEU A 392 -24.23 -0.44 -10.26
N LEU A 393 -24.89 -0.18 -9.13
CA LEU A 393 -26.33 -0.41 -8.98
C LEU A 393 -27.16 0.51 -9.88
N ASP A 394 -26.73 1.75 -10.12
CA ASP A 394 -27.42 2.66 -11.05
C ASP A 394 -27.20 2.26 -12.51
N TYR A 395 -25.98 1.84 -12.86
CA TYR A 395 -25.65 1.36 -14.21
C TYR A 395 -26.45 0.10 -14.60
N LEU A 396 -26.75 -0.77 -13.65
CA LEU A 396 -27.57 -1.97 -13.88
C LEU A 396 -29.08 -1.68 -13.97
N ASP A 397 -29.53 -0.46 -13.61
CA ASP A 397 -30.94 -0.04 -13.65
C ASP A 397 -31.35 0.38 -15.07
N SER A 398 -31.94 -0.55 -15.83
CA SER A 398 -32.31 -0.39 -17.25
C SER A 398 -33.79 -0.07 -17.48
N THR A 399 -34.37 0.81 -16.65
CA THR A 399 -35.80 1.18 -16.69
C THR A 399 -36.03 2.61 -17.20
N PHE A 400 -37.21 2.87 -17.80
CA PHE A 400 -37.60 4.21 -18.26
C PHE A 400 -37.92 5.14 -17.07
N LYS A 401 -37.22 6.27 -16.99
CA LYS A 401 -37.33 7.27 -15.91
C LYS A 401 -37.94 8.57 -16.40
N GLY A 402 -37.74 8.94 -17.67
CA GLY A 402 -38.27 10.18 -18.23
C GLY A 402 -38.54 10.16 -19.74
N ALA A 403 -38.79 11.34 -20.28
CA ALA A 403 -39.12 11.54 -21.69
C ALA A 403 -37.96 11.23 -22.63
N GLU A 404 -36.75 11.66 -22.25
CA GLU A 404 -35.52 11.44 -23.00
C GLU A 404 -35.25 9.94 -23.19
N ASP A 405 -35.48 9.12 -22.16
CA ASP A 405 -35.32 7.66 -22.28
C ASP A 405 -36.24 7.05 -23.34
N VAL A 406 -37.44 7.60 -23.52
CA VAL A 406 -38.40 7.12 -24.52
C VAL A 406 -37.91 7.46 -25.92
N GLU A 407 -37.49 8.70 -26.14
CA GLU A 407 -37.02 9.19 -27.43
C GLU A 407 -35.70 8.50 -27.82
N ASP A 408 -34.73 8.43 -26.92
CA ASP A 408 -33.41 7.83 -27.18
C ASP A 408 -33.46 6.32 -27.36
N LYS A 409 -34.26 5.61 -26.56
CA LYS A 409 -34.25 4.13 -26.56
C LYS A 409 -35.26 3.52 -27.51
N LEU A 410 -36.38 4.20 -27.79
CA LEU A 410 -37.45 3.69 -28.65
C LEU A 410 -37.60 4.46 -29.98
N GLY A 411 -37.07 5.68 -30.09
CA GLY A 411 -37.26 6.51 -31.28
C GLY A 411 -38.71 6.96 -31.49
N LEU A 412 -39.49 7.07 -30.41
CA LEU A 412 -40.91 7.43 -30.45
C LEU A 412 -41.15 8.73 -29.67
N SER A 413 -42.13 9.52 -30.14
CA SER A 413 -42.53 10.75 -29.46
C SER A 413 -43.19 10.47 -28.10
N MET A 414 -42.81 11.24 -27.09
CA MET A 414 -43.44 11.21 -25.76
C MET A 414 -44.70 12.10 -25.76
N LEU A 415 -45.87 11.50 -25.61
CA LEU A 415 -47.17 12.19 -25.70
C LEU A 415 -47.58 12.82 -24.37
N GLY A 416 -47.14 12.24 -23.25
CA GLY A 416 -47.33 12.82 -21.93
C GLY A 416 -46.84 11.91 -20.81
N MET A 417 -46.52 12.54 -19.67
CA MET A 417 -46.17 11.87 -18.42
C MET A 417 -47.35 11.91 -17.45
N VAL A 418 -47.86 10.75 -17.07
CA VAL A 418 -49.00 10.64 -16.17
C VAL A 418 -48.51 10.31 -14.74
N PRO A 419 -48.86 11.11 -13.73
CA PRO A 419 -48.31 10.98 -12.39
C PRO A 419 -48.81 9.71 -11.67
N LEU A 420 -47.98 9.17 -10.79
CA LEU A 420 -48.40 8.12 -9.86
C LEU A 420 -49.36 8.68 -8.81
N VAL A 421 -50.62 8.25 -8.87
CA VAL A 421 -51.63 8.53 -7.84
C VAL A 421 -51.48 7.54 -6.69
N LYS A 422 -51.33 8.05 -5.46
CA LYS A 422 -51.32 7.25 -4.22
C LYS A 422 -52.74 7.16 -3.68
N THR A 423 -53.48 6.12 -4.03
CA THR A 423 -54.81 5.87 -3.48
C THR A 423 -54.73 5.48 -2.00
N LYS A 424 -55.49 6.18 -1.13
CA LYS A 424 -55.51 5.93 0.32
C LYS A 424 -56.64 5.02 0.77
N LYS A 425 -57.64 4.73 -0.07
CA LYS A 425 -58.73 3.78 0.19
C LYS A 425 -59.22 3.11 -1.10
N ARG A 426 -59.99 2.03 -0.93
CA ARG A 426 -60.50 1.13 -1.98
C ARG A 426 -61.77 1.67 -2.69
N ASP A 427 -62.21 2.88 -2.34
CA ASP A 427 -63.56 3.41 -2.59
C ASP A 427 -63.55 4.76 -3.36
N ASP A 428 -62.38 5.27 -3.75
CA ASP A 428 -62.30 6.48 -4.59
C ASP A 428 -62.52 6.09 -6.06
N SER A 429 -63.40 6.84 -6.74
CA SER A 429 -63.72 6.71 -8.16
C SER A 429 -62.47 6.54 -9.01
N SER A 430 -62.37 5.44 -9.76
CA SER A 430 -61.19 5.14 -10.58
C SER A 430 -61.04 6.01 -11.84
N ILE A 431 -61.96 6.96 -12.04
CA ILE A 431 -61.89 8.02 -13.04
C ILE A 431 -61.12 9.19 -12.41
N TYR A 432 -59.80 9.06 -12.31
CA TYR A 432 -58.92 10.08 -11.72
C TYR A 432 -59.01 11.45 -12.41
N PHE A 433 -59.47 11.50 -13.66
CA PHE A 433 -59.67 12.74 -14.41
C PHE A 433 -60.80 13.62 -13.84
N LEU A 434 -61.86 13.02 -13.30
CA LEU A 434 -63.00 13.74 -12.70
C LEU A 434 -62.81 14.00 -11.21
N ASP A 435 -61.81 13.36 -10.58
CA ASP A 435 -61.52 13.55 -9.16
C ASP A 435 -60.85 14.92 -8.92
N SER A 436 -61.61 15.83 -8.29
CA SER A 436 -61.14 17.16 -7.88
C SER A 436 -59.89 17.15 -6.98
N ASN A 437 -59.59 16.05 -6.30
CA ASN A 437 -58.39 15.90 -5.48
C ASN A 437 -57.15 15.52 -6.31
N GLN A 438 -57.30 15.19 -7.60
CA GLN A 438 -56.24 14.70 -8.48
C GLN A 438 -56.01 15.64 -9.68
N ASN A 439 -56.03 16.96 -9.45
CA ASN A 439 -55.84 17.97 -10.49
C ASN A 439 -54.58 17.75 -11.35
N GLY A 440 -53.47 17.31 -10.74
CA GLY A 440 -52.24 17.00 -11.47
C GLY A 440 -52.36 15.81 -12.42
N TYR A 441 -53.20 14.82 -12.12
CA TYR A 441 -53.48 13.71 -13.03
C TYR A 441 -54.39 14.15 -14.18
N ALA A 442 -55.46 14.91 -13.86
CA ALA A 442 -56.37 15.44 -14.86
C ALA A 442 -55.62 16.32 -15.88
N GLU A 443 -54.75 17.20 -15.41
CA GLU A 443 -53.94 18.06 -16.30
C GLU A 443 -52.95 17.26 -17.16
N ALA A 444 -52.28 16.26 -16.59
CA ALA A 444 -51.43 15.37 -17.37
C ALA A 444 -52.20 14.66 -18.49
N MET A 445 -53.45 14.24 -18.23
CA MET A 445 -54.29 13.62 -19.24
C MET A 445 -54.83 14.62 -20.27
N ARG A 446 -55.07 15.90 -19.89
CA ARG A 446 -55.35 16.97 -20.86
C ARG A 446 -54.16 17.18 -21.80
N THR A 447 -52.94 17.13 -21.28
CA THR A 447 -51.73 17.19 -22.10
C THR A 447 -51.65 16.02 -23.06
N VAL A 448 -51.86 14.79 -22.58
CA VAL A 448 -51.92 13.60 -23.46
C VAL A 448 -52.98 13.79 -24.55
N ARG A 449 -54.19 14.22 -24.19
CA ARG A 449 -55.27 14.52 -25.14
C ARG A 449 -54.82 15.52 -26.20
N THR A 450 -54.25 16.65 -25.79
CA THR A 450 -53.76 17.68 -26.73
C THR A 450 -52.71 17.11 -27.67
N SER A 451 -51.74 16.33 -27.17
CA SER A 451 -50.73 15.67 -28.00
C SER A 451 -51.33 14.72 -29.03
N VAL A 452 -52.36 13.95 -28.65
CA VAL A 452 -53.07 13.02 -29.54
C VAL A 452 -53.91 13.74 -30.60
N VAL A 453 -54.51 14.88 -30.24
CA VAL A 453 -55.25 15.71 -31.20
C VAL A 453 -54.29 16.34 -32.20
N LEU A 454 -53.15 16.87 -31.72
CA LEU A 454 -52.13 17.51 -32.56
C LEU A 454 -51.42 16.52 -33.50
N SER A 455 -51.20 15.27 -33.08
CA SER A 455 -50.57 14.26 -33.94
C SER A 455 -51.40 13.94 -35.19
N GLY A 456 -52.71 14.23 -35.16
CA GLY A 456 -53.66 13.99 -36.24
C GLY A 456 -54.32 15.26 -36.75
N ILE A 457 -53.65 16.42 -36.72
CA ILE A 457 -54.27 17.72 -37.09
C ILE A 457 -54.82 17.72 -38.53
N ASP A 458 -54.06 17.15 -39.48
CA ASP A 458 -54.48 17.05 -40.88
C ASP A 458 -55.43 15.88 -41.12
N LYS A 459 -55.25 14.80 -40.36
CA LYS A 459 -56.07 13.58 -40.45
C LYS A 459 -56.41 13.08 -39.04
N PRO A 460 -57.57 13.47 -38.50
CA PRO A 460 -57.97 13.11 -37.14
C PRO A 460 -57.99 11.60 -36.93
N HIS A 461 -57.34 11.15 -35.86
CA HIS A 461 -57.34 9.74 -35.45
C HIS A 461 -58.67 9.40 -34.77
N LYS A 462 -59.68 8.98 -35.54
CA LYS A 462 -60.98 8.56 -35.01
C LYS A 462 -60.87 7.30 -34.15
N VAL A 463 -60.12 6.29 -34.60
CA VAL A 463 -59.95 5.02 -33.87
C VAL A 463 -58.56 4.97 -33.24
N ILE A 464 -58.50 5.05 -31.92
CA ILE A 464 -57.26 5.07 -31.15
C ILE A 464 -57.20 3.84 -30.25
N MET A 465 -56.13 3.08 -30.33
CA MET A 465 -55.90 1.90 -29.50
C MET A 465 -54.82 2.17 -28.46
N LEU A 466 -55.04 1.75 -27.21
CA LEU A 466 -54.01 1.76 -26.17
C LEU A 466 -53.52 0.34 -25.90
N THR A 467 -52.20 0.16 -25.85
CA THR A 467 -51.59 -1.13 -25.51
C THR A 467 -50.31 -0.92 -24.69
N SER A 468 -49.71 -2.01 -24.21
CA SER A 468 -48.50 -1.99 -23.39
C SER A 468 -47.65 -3.24 -23.63
N SER A 469 -46.45 -3.33 -23.09
CA SER A 469 -45.62 -4.53 -23.23
C SER A 469 -46.14 -5.67 -22.36
N VAL A 470 -46.43 -5.36 -21.10
CA VAL A 470 -46.76 -6.31 -20.04
C VAL A 470 -47.99 -5.85 -19.24
N PRO A 471 -48.64 -6.76 -18.49
CA PRO A 471 -49.76 -6.39 -17.63
C PRO A 471 -49.38 -5.34 -16.57
N SER A 472 -50.38 -4.58 -16.11
CA SER A 472 -50.25 -3.62 -15.00
C SER A 472 -49.41 -2.35 -15.27
N GLU A 473 -49.15 -2.03 -16.54
CA GLU A 473 -48.57 -0.74 -16.96
C GLU A 473 -49.59 0.41 -16.95
N GLY A 474 -50.88 0.08 -16.82
CA GLY A 474 -51.98 1.04 -16.67
C GLY A 474 -52.66 1.45 -17.98
N LYS A 475 -52.56 0.60 -19.02
CA LYS A 475 -53.29 0.70 -20.30
C LYS A 475 -54.78 1.05 -20.13
N SER A 476 -55.51 0.28 -19.34
CA SER A 476 -56.96 0.43 -19.12
C SER A 476 -57.30 1.70 -18.37
N THR A 477 -56.47 2.08 -17.38
CA THR A 477 -56.62 3.35 -16.65
C THR A 477 -56.38 4.55 -17.58
N SER A 478 -55.32 4.51 -18.39
CA SER A 478 -55.04 5.55 -19.38
C SER A 478 -56.13 5.62 -20.45
N ALA A 479 -56.70 4.48 -20.88
CA ALA A 479 -57.76 4.41 -21.87
C ALA A 479 -59.04 5.07 -21.37
N ILE A 480 -59.47 4.73 -20.15
CA ILE A 480 -60.63 5.34 -19.49
C ILE A 480 -60.45 6.85 -19.38
N ASN A 481 -59.33 7.30 -18.80
CA ASN A 481 -59.14 8.71 -18.50
C ASN A 481 -58.90 9.55 -19.77
N LEU A 482 -58.29 8.98 -20.82
CA LEU A 482 -58.18 9.62 -22.12
C LEU A 482 -59.57 9.72 -22.80
N ALA A 483 -60.39 8.67 -22.72
CA ALA A 483 -61.75 8.70 -23.24
C ALA A 483 -62.60 9.79 -22.56
N VAL A 484 -62.53 9.88 -21.23
CA VAL A 484 -63.22 10.93 -20.46
C VAL A 484 -62.70 12.32 -20.83
N ALA A 485 -61.37 12.48 -21.00
CA ALA A 485 -60.79 13.77 -21.38
C ALA A 485 -61.23 14.23 -22.78
N LEU A 486 -61.40 13.31 -23.73
CA LEU A 486 -61.95 13.57 -25.06
C LEU A 486 -63.48 13.79 -25.02
N GLY A 487 -64.20 13.06 -24.17
CA GLY A 487 -65.65 13.15 -23.96
C GLY A 487 -66.15 14.51 -23.48
N GLN A 488 -65.25 15.35 -22.94
CA GLN A 488 -65.56 16.74 -22.63
C GLN A 488 -65.82 17.62 -23.87
N MET A 489 -65.38 17.18 -25.06
CA MET A 489 -65.38 18.00 -26.28
C MET A 489 -65.98 17.28 -27.49
N GLU A 490 -65.98 15.95 -27.49
CA GLU A 490 -66.33 15.10 -28.64
C GLU A 490 -67.25 13.96 -28.19
N LYS A 491 -68.00 13.34 -29.10
CA LYS A 491 -68.76 12.12 -28.80
C LYS A 491 -67.83 10.90 -28.83
N VAL A 492 -67.56 10.33 -27.66
CA VAL A 492 -66.54 9.27 -27.48
C VAL A 492 -67.15 7.93 -27.08
N LEU A 493 -66.71 6.87 -27.75
CA LEU A 493 -66.95 5.47 -27.35
C LEU A 493 -65.67 4.83 -26.79
N LEU A 494 -65.74 4.31 -25.57
CA LEU A 494 -64.70 3.47 -24.97
C LEU A 494 -65.05 2.00 -25.15
N ILE A 495 -64.15 1.23 -25.76
CA ILE A 495 -64.31 -0.21 -26.00
C ILE A 495 -63.31 -1.00 -25.15
N ASP A 496 -63.79 -1.97 -24.36
CA ASP A 496 -62.95 -2.95 -23.68
C ASP A 496 -62.63 -4.12 -24.62
N GLY A 497 -61.53 -3.98 -25.36
CA GLY A 497 -61.00 -5.01 -26.27
C GLY A 497 -60.18 -6.09 -25.57
N ASP A 498 -59.92 -5.98 -24.26
CA ASP A 498 -59.24 -7.02 -23.46
C ASP A 498 -60.26 -8.07 -22.98
N MET A 499 -60.76 -8.86 -23.93
CA MET A 499 -61.69 -9.97 -23.65
C MET A 499 -61.09 -11.09 -22.79
N ARG A 500 -59.78 -11.12 -22.58
CA ARG A 500 -59.11 -12.13 -21.75
C ARG A 500 -59.14 -11.75 -20.28
N LYS A 501 -58.94 -10.47 -19.98
CA LYS A 501 -58.97 -9.95 -18.62
C LYS A 501 -59.67 -8.59 -18.61
N PRO A 502 -61.00 -8.55 -18.82
CA PRO A 502 -61.74 -7.31 -18.91
C PRO A 502 -61.64 -6.55 -17.60
N THR A 503 -61.37 -5.25 -17.69
CA THR A 503 -61.17 -4.40 -16.51
C THR A 503 -62.07 -3.18 -16.50
N ILE A 504 -62.54 -2.70 -17.66
CA ILE A 504 -63.25 -1.43 -17.74
C ILE A 504 -64.56 -1.48 -16.94
N ALA A 505 -65.36 -2.54 -17.12
CA ALA A 505 -66.64 -2.70 -16.39
C ALA A 505 -66.44 -2.66 -14.87
N LYS A 506 -65.38 -3.31 -14.37
CA LYS A 506 -65.05 -3.31 -12.94
C LYS A 506 -64.56 -1.94 -12.45
N VAL A 507 -63.77 -1.24 -13.25
CA VAL A 507 -63.16 0.05 -12.91
C VAL A 507 -64.19 1.18 -12.93
N LEU A 508 -65.21 1.07 -13.78
CA LEU A 508 -66.30 2.03 -13.94
C LEU A 508 -67.55 1.67 -13.12
N ASN A 509 -67.48 0.63 -12.26
CA ASN A 509 -68.62 0.12 -11.49
C ASN A 509 -69.87 -0.20 -12.33
N LEU A 510 -69.67 -0.67 -13.57
CA LEU A 510 -70.76 -1.10 -14.45
C LEU A 510 -71.28 -2.48 -14.02
N PRO A 511 -72.54 -2.83 -14.35
CA PRO A 511 -73.11 -4.12 -13.98
C PRO A 511 -72.23 -5.30 -14.46
N PRO A 512 -71.97 -6.29 -13.60
CA PRO A 512 -71.20 -7.46 -14.00
C PRO A 512 -71.98 -8.27 -15.05
N ASN A 513 -71.27 -8.86 -16.01
CA ASN A 513 -71.83 -9.66 -17.12
C ASN A 513 -72.80 -8.91 -18.04
N SER A 514 -72.73 -7.58 -18.13
CA SER A 514 -73.40 -6.84 -19.20
C SER A 514 -72.98 -7.39 -20.57
N PRO A 515 -73.92 -7.53 -21.53
CA PRO A 515 -73.57 -7.88 -22.89
C PRO A 515 -72.65 -6.80 -23.48
N GLY A 516 -71.70 -7.21 -24.31
CA GLY A 516 -70.64 -6.32 -24.79
C GLY A 516 -70.07 -6.74 -26.14
N LEU A 517 -68.80 -6.37 -26.37
CA LEU A 517 -68.10 -6.58 -27.64
C LEU A 517 -68.18 -8.03 -28.14
N SER A 518 -67.94 -9.01 -27.26
CA SER A 518 -68.02 -10.42 -27.63
C SER A 518 -69.43 -10.81 -28.11
N ASN A 519 -70.46 -10.30 -27.47
CA ASN A 519 -71.85 -10.59 -27.79
C ASN A 519 -72.28 -9.99 -29.13
N VAL A 520 -71.87 -8.74 -29.41
CA VAL A 520 -72.17 -8.03 -30.66
C VAL A 520 -71.51 -8.72 -31.85
N VAL A 521 -70.21 -9.02 -31.76
CA VAL A 521 -69.48 -9.66 -32.88
C VAL A 521 -69.94 -11.11 -33.09
N ALA A 522 -70.33 -11.80 -32.01
CA ALA A 522 -70.97 -13.12 -32.10
C ALA A 522 -72.43 -13.08 -32.60
N ALA A 523 -73.02 -11.89 -32.78
CA ALA A 523 -74.42 -11.69 -33.15
C ALA A 523 -75.43 -12.33 -32.17
N THR A 524 -75.10 -12.31 -30.87
CA THR A 524 -75.96 -12.82 -29.79
C THR A 524 -76.78 -11.73 -29.09
N SER A 525 -76.43 -10.47 -29.31
CA SER A 525 -77.13 -9.29 -28.76
C SER A 525 -77.04 -8.14 -29.75
N THR A 526 -77.97 -7.18 -29.69
CA THR A 526 -77.93 -5.99 -30.56
C THR A 526 -76.88 -4.99 -30.07
N LEU A 527 -76.43 -4.10 -30.96
CA LEU A 527 -75.43 -3.09 -30.61
C LEU A 527 -75.95 -2.09 -29.56
N GLU A 528 -77.22 -1.70 -29.68
CA GLU A 528 -77.89 -0.74 -28.80
C GLU A 528 -77.98 -1.28 -27.35
N ASP A 529 -78.23 -2.58 -27.18
CA ASP A 529 -78.28 -3.23 -25.86
C ASP A 529 -76.90 -3.35 -25.18
N CYS A 530 -75.81 -3.23 -25.95
CA CYS A 530 -74.45 -3.46 -25.47
C CYS A 530 -73.68 -2.17 -25.16
N ILE A 531 -74.18 -1.02 -25.62
CA ILE A 531 -73.56 0.28 -25.36
C ILE A 531 -74.19 0.90 -24.12
N LEU A 532 -73.37 1.22 -23.12
CA LEU A 532 -73.79 1.83 -21.87
C LEU A 532 -73.35 3.29 -21.85
N HIS A 533 -74.30 4.22 -21.73
CA HIS A 533 -73.99 5.64 -21.57
C HIS A 533 -73.60 5.96 -20.11
N MET A 534 -72.56 6.75 -19.93
CA MET A 534 -72.11 7.23 -18.62
C MET A 534 -72.30 8.74 -18.50
N ASP A 535 -73.38 9.16 -17.83
CA ASP A 535 -73.73 10.58 -17.65
C ASP A 535 -72.60 11.38 -16.98
N GLU A 536 -71.98 10.84 -15.93
CA GLU A 536 -70.94 11.53 -15.16
C GLU A 536 -69.67 11.85 -15.99
N ALA A 537 -69.39 11.03 -16.99
CA ALA A 537 -68.19 11.11 -17.81
C ALA A 537 -68.44 11.61 -19.24
N ASN A 538 -69.72 11.74 -19.64
CA ASN A 538 -70.15 12.06 -20.99
C ASN A 538 -69.48 11.17 -22.07
N ILE A 539 -69.44 9.86 -21.81
CA ILE A 539 -68.90 8.87 -22.75
C ILE A 539 -69.83 7.66 -22.85
N ASP A 540 -69.80 7.01 -24.00
CA ASP A 540 -70.41 5.70 -24.19
C ASP A 540 -69.37 4.59 -23.96
N VAL A 541 -69.78 3.47 -23.38
CA VAL A 541 -68.90 2.34 -23.05
C VAL A 541 -69.44 1.05 -23.62
N LEU A 542 -68.62 0.38 -24.44
CA LEU A 542 -68.83 -0.99 -24.89
C LEU A 542 -67.90 -1.92 -24.09
N THR A 543 -68.46 -2.62 -23.11
CA THR A 543 -67.69 -3.58 -22.30
C THR A 543 -67.24 -4.79 -23.13
N ALA A 544 -66.36 -5.64 -22.60
CA ALA A 544 -65.90 -6.82 -23.33
C ALA A 544 -67.01 -7.87 -23.56
N GLY A 545 -68.04 -7.87 -22.71
CA GLY A 545 -69.08 -8.90 -22.67
C GLY A 545 -68.63 -10.18 -21.97
N LEU A 546 -69.33 -11.28 -22.25
CA LEU A 546 -68.93 -12.61 -21.76
C LEU A 546 -67.60 -13.03 -22.38
N ILE A 547 -66.68 -13.54 -21.57
CA ILE A 547 -65.36 -13.99 -22.03
C ILE A 547 -65.54 -15.15 -23.02
N PRO A 548 -65.20 -14.96 -24.32
CA PRO A 548 -65.36 -16.01 -25.31
C PRO A 548 -64.23 -17.06 -25.17
N PRO A 549 -64.45 -18.30 -25.63
CA PRO A 549 -63.40 -19.33 -25.61
C PRO A 549 -62.19 -18.97 -26.46
N ASN A 550 -62.40 -18.29 -27.61
CA ASN A 550 -61.36 -17.84 -28.54
C ASN A 550 -61.47 -16.34 -28.85
N PRO A 551 -60.94 -15.43 -28.00
CA PRO A 551 -61.03 -13.98 -28.24
C PRO A 551 -60.37 -13.51 -29.53
N LEU A 552 -59.22 -14.10 -29.89
CA LEU A 552 -58.43 -13.70 -31.07
C LEU A 552 -59.19 -13.92 -32.38
N GLU A 553 -59.91 -15.04 -32.49
CA GLU A 553 -60.67 -15.41 -33.69
C GLU A 553 -61.79 -14.38 -33.94
N LEU A 554 -62.50 -14.01 -32.86
CA LEU A 554 -63.56 -13.02 -32.89
C LEU A 554 -63.02 -11.63 -33.27
N LEU A 555 -61.88 -11.21 -32.71
CA LEU A 555 -61.20 -9.96 -33.07
C LEU A 555 -60.64 -9.94 -34.50
N SER A 556 -60.28 -11.10 -35.05
CA SER A 556 -59.78 -11.23 -36.42
C SER A 556 -60.88 -11.27 -37.47
N SER A 557 -62.14 -11.37 -37.05
CA SER A 557 -63.28 -11.51 -37.95
C SER A 557 -63.60 -10.22 -38.71
N GLN A 558 -64.15 -10.36 -39.93
CA GLN A 558 -64.62 -9.21 -40.71
C GLN A 558 -65.74 -8.45 -39.98
N LYS A 559 -66.56 -9.15 -39.18
CA LYS A 559 -67.62 -8.56 -38.36
C LYS A 559 -67.08 -7.53 -37.37
N PHE A 560 -65.94 -7.80 -36.74
CA PHE A 560 -65.30 -6.84 -35.84
C PHE A 560 -64.82 -5.60 -36.61
N ALA A 561 -64.19 -5.79 -37.76
CA ALA A 561 -63.74 -4.67 -38.59
C ALA A 561 -64.91 -3.79 -39.09
N ASP A 562 -66.01 -4.41 -39.51
CA ASP A 562 -67.21 -3.70 -39.97
C ASP A 562 -67.92 -3.02 -38.79
N LEU A 563 -67.94 -3.63 -37.60
CA LEU A 563 -68.44 -3.00 -36.37
C LEU A 563 -67.70 -1.71 -36.06
N ILE A 564 -66.35 -1.74 -36.04
CA ILE A 564 -65.55 -0.53 -35.78
C ILE A 564 -65.77 0.53 -36.86
N ARG A 565 -65.92 0.12 -38.13
CA ARG A 565 -66.22 1.05 -39.23
C ARG A 565 -67.58 1.73 -39.03
N ASN A 566 -68.63 0.98 -38.75
CA ASN A 566 -69.97 1.52 -38.51
C ASN A 566 -70.00 2.45 -37.29
N LEU A 567 -69.33 2.07 -36.20
CA LEU A 567 -69.20 2.92 -35.02
C LEU A 567 -68.45 4.22 -35.34
N SER A 568 -67.45 4.21 -36.23
CA SER A 568 -66.67 5.40 -36.58
C SER A 568 -67.44 6.44 -37.39
N GLU A 569 -68.61 6.08 -37.93
CA GLU A 569 -69.55 7.00 -38.57
C GLU A 569 -70.41 7.75 -37.53
N THR A 570 -70.66 7.14 -36.36
CA THR A 570 -71.54 7.68 -35.32
C THR A 570 -70.80 8.39 -34.19
N TYR A 571 -69.55 8.00 -33.94
CA TYR A 571 -68.69 8.55 -32.90
C TYR A 571 -67.57 9.39 -33.51
N ASP A 572 -67.25 10.50 -32.85
CA ASP A 572 -66.10 11.35 -33.21
C ASP A 572 -64.79 10.65 -32.85
N ARG A 573 -64.77 9.94 -31.71
CA ARG A 573 -63.65 9.10 -31.27
C ARG A 573 -64.09 7.74 -30.77
N ILE A 574 -63.25 6.76 -31.04
CA ILE A 574 -63.32 5.41 -30.48
C ILE A 574 -61.99 5.11 -29.81
N ILE A 575 -62.03 4.82 -28.51
CA ILE A 575 -60.88 4.44 -27.70
C ILE A 575 -60.96 2.95 -27.41
N ILE A 576 -59.96 2.17 -27.83
CA ILE A 576 -59.92 0.72 -27.62
C ILE A 576 -58.85 0.39 -26.57
N ASP A 577 -59.27 -0.13 -25.41
CA ASP A 577 -58.35 -0.79 -24.49
C ASP A 577 -58.00 -2.17 -25.05
N SER A 578 -56.71 -2.54 -25.03
CA SER A 578 -56.25 -3.80 -25.63
C SER A 578 -55.30 -4.54 -24.69
N PRO A 579 -55.17 -5.87 -24.79
CA PRO A 579 -54.24 -6.62 -23.96
C PRO A 579 -52.77 -6.29 -24.31
N PRO A 580 -51.80 -6.66 -23.45
CA PRO A 580 -50.39 -6.34 -23.68
C PRO A 580 -49.78 -7.11 -24.87
N THR A 581 -48.95 -6.43 -25.66
CA THR A 581 -48.37 -6.92 -26.92
C THR A 581 -47.46 -8.13 -26.77
N LEU A 582 -46.81 -8.31 -25.62
CA LEU A 582 -45.92 -9.45 -25.40
C LEU A 582 -46.66 -10.69 -24.92
N LEU A 583 -47.85 -10.51 -24.32
CA LEU A 583 -48.61 -11.62 -23.74
C LEU A 583 -49.42 -12.36 -24.81
N VAL A 584 -50.08 -11.62 -25.70
CA VAL A 584 -51.00 -12.18 -26.71
C VAL A 584 -50.97 -11.38 -28.02
N SER A 585 -51.47 -11.97 -29.10
CA SER A 585 -51.50 -11.35 -30.44
C SER A 585 -52.73 -10.46 -30.69
N ASP A 586 -53.70 -10.46 -29.78
CA ASP A 586 -54.97 -9.75 -29.92
C ASP A 586 -54.79 -8.25 -30.21
N SER A 587 -53.82 -7.59 -29.55
CA SER A 587 -53.47 -6.19 -29.79
C SER A 587 -52.87 -5.92 -31.18
N LEU A 588 -52.14 -6.89 -31.75
CA LEU A 588 -51.56 -6.78 -33.10
C LEU A 588 -52.64 -6.91 -34.19
N ILE A 589 -53.72 -7.62 -33.90
CA ILE A 589 -54.88 -7.73 -34.79
C ILE A 589 -55.72 -6.46 -34.71
N MET A 590 -56.05 -6.00 -33.50
CA MET A 590 -56.80 -4.77 -33.29
C MET A 590 -56.07 -3.53 -33.85
N SER A 591 -54.74 -3.51 -33.85
CA SER A 591 -53.99 -2.39 -34.43
C SER A 591 -54.21 -2.21 -35.93
N LYS A 592 -54.74 -3.20 -36.64
CA LYS A 592 -55.07 -3.10 -38.08
C LYS A 592 -56.31 -2.26 -38.37
N VAL A 593 -57.24 -2.19 -37.42
CA VAL A 593 -58.45 -1.35 -37.52
C VAL A 593 -58.28 0.01 -36.85
N ALA A 594 -57.23 0.16 -36.04
CA ALA A 594 -56.87 1.44 -35.42
C ALA A 594 -56.18 2.38 -36.42
N GLN A 595 -56.43 3.68 -36.26
CA GLN A 595 -55.75 4.74 -37.01
C GLN A 595 -54.57 5.34 -36.25
N ALA A 596 -54.57 5.17 -34.92
CA ALA A 596 -53.46 5.51 -34.04
C ALA A 596 -53.32 4.47 -32.92
N VAL A 597 -52.09 4.15 -32.57
CA VAL A 597 -51.74 3.32 -31.43
C VAL A 597 -50.91 4.14 -30.44
N LEU A 598 -51.34 4.12 -29.19
CA LEU A 598 -50.66 4.71 -28.04
C LEU A 598 -50.03 3.61 -27.22
N TYR A 599 -48.73 3.74 -26.96
CA TYR A 599 -47.99 2.77 -26.15
C TYR A 599 -47.88 3.24 -24.71
N VAL A 600 -48.34 2.44 -23.76
CA VAL A 600 -48.27 2.79 -22.33
C VAL A 600 -47.10 2.08 -21.69
N ILE A 601 -46.16 2.84 -21.12
CA ILE A 601 -44.98 2.33 -20.41
C ILE A 601 -45.05 2.74 -18.95
N ARG A 602 -44.74 1.83 -18.03
CA ARG A 602 -44.66 2.17 -16.60
C ARG A 602 -43.26 2.65 -16.22
N SER A 603 -43.20 3.88 -15.70
CA SER A 603 -41.96 4.50 -15.19
C SER A 603 -41.37 3.73 -14.00
N ASP A 604 -40.04 3.73 -13.88
CA ASP A 604 -39.25 3.06 -12.82
C ASP A 604 -39.48 1.53 -12.76
N THR A 605 -40.13 0.91 -13.75
CA THR A 605 -40.53 -0.52 -13.69
C THR A 605 -40.29 -1.25 -15.00
N THR A 606 -40.72 -0.69 -16.13
CA THR A 606 -40.59 -1.37 -17.43
C THR A 606 -39.15 -1.25 -17.94
N ALA A 607 -38.53 -2.38 -18.24
CA ALA A 607 -37.17 -2.41 -18.78
C ALA A 607 -37.13 -1.97 -20.25
N HIS A 608 -36.04 -1.31 -20.66
CA HIS A 608 -35.84 -0.81 -22.02
C HIS A 608 -36.06 -1.89 -23.08
N ASN A 609 -35.47 -3.08 -22.89
CA ASN A 609 -35.61 -4.18 -23.84
C ASN A 609 -37.04 -4.70 -23.94
N THR A 610 -37.78 -4.76 -22.83
CA THR A 610 -39.18 -5.22 -22.81
C THR A 610 -40.06 -4.30 -23.65
N ALA A 611 -39.95 -2.98 -23.46
CA ALA A 611 -40.68 -2.01 -24.28
C ALA A 611 -40.27 -2.08 -25.75
N ARG A 612 -38.96 -2.18 -26.02
CA ARG A 612 -38.43 -2.28 -27.38
C ARG A 612 -38.96 -3.50 -28.12
N THR A 613 -39.03 -4.67 -27.47
CA THR A 613 -39.62 -5.87 -28.07
C THR A 613 -41.09 -5.66 -28.41
N GLY A 614 -41.88 -5.04 -27.53
CA GLY A 614 -43.30 -4.83 -27.78
C GLY A 614 -43.56 -3.80 -28.89
N VAL A 615 -42.80 -2.70 -28.91
CA VAL A 615 -42.82 -1.70 -30.00
C VAL A 615 -42.44 -2.34 -31.33
N ASN A 616 -41.36 -3.14 -31.38
CA ASN A 616 -40.93 -3.81 -32.60
C ASN A 616 -42.00 -4.76 -33.15
N ARG A 617 -42.77 -5.43 -32.29
CA ARG A 617 -43.90 -6.29 -32.73
C ARG A 617 -45.02 -5.47 -33.38
N LEU A 618 -45.34 -4.30 -32.84
CA LEU A 618 -46.33 -3.38 -33.42
C LEU A 618 -45.85 -2.82 -34.76
N LEU A 619 -44.60 -2.38 -34.83
CA LEU A 619 -43.99 -1.88 -36.07
C LEU A 619 -43.94 -2.98 -37.15
N ALA A 620 -43.59 -4.21 -36.78
CA ALA A 620 -43.62 -5.36 -37.70
C ALA A 620 -45.03 -5.68 -38.20
N ALA A 621 -46.06 -5.45 -37.38
CA ALA A 621 -47.47 -5.57 -37.76
C ALA A 621 -47.99 -4.33 -38.55
N LYS A 622 -47.12 -3.35 -38.84
CA LYS A 622 -47.46 -2.06 -39.47
C LYS A 622 -48.55 -1.28 -38.71
N ALA A 623 -48.55 -1.39 -37.38
CA ALA A 623 -49.44 -0.62 -36.53
C ALA A 623 -49.08 0.88 -36.60
N PRO A 624 -50.07 1.79 -36.66
CA PRO A 624 -49.82 3.23 -36.71
C PRO A 624 -49.46 3.78 -35.32
N LEU A 625 -48.25 3.50 -34.86
CA LEU A 625 -47.76 3.92 -33.54
C LEU A 625 -47.41 5.41 -33.54
N ILE A 626 -48.17 6.22 -32.80
CA ILE A 626 -48.01 7.69 -32.80
C ILE A 626 -47.20 8.23 -31.62
N GLY A 627 -47.02 7.43 -30.57
CA GLY A 627 -46.18 7.80 -29.43
C GLY A 627 -46.47 7.03 -28.15
N VAL A 628 -45.86 7.50 -27.06
CA VAL A 628 -45.83 6.83 -25.77
C VAL A 628 -46.44 7.67 -24.67
N ILE A 629 -47.22 7.03 -23.79
CA ILE A 629 -47.65 7.57 -22.51
C ILE A 629 -46.77 6.94 -21.43
N LEU A 630 -45.94 7.75 -20.77
CA LEU A 630 -45.15 7.30 -19.64
C LEU A 630 -46.02 7.42 -18.38
N ASN A 631 -46.49 6.29 -17.87
CA ASN A 631 -47.46 6.22 -16.80
C ASN A 631 -46.81 5.96 -15.44
N LYS A 632 -47.53 6.33 -14.36
CA LYS A 632 -47.11 6.19 -12.96
C LYS A 632 -45.77 6.86 -12.66
N VAL A 633 -45.51 8.00 -13.30
CA VAL A 633 -44.29 8.76 -13.10
C VAL A 633 -44.29 9.39 -11.71
N ASN A 634 -43.19 9.22 -10.98
CA ASN A 634 -43.00 9.91 -9.73
C ASN A 634 -42.56 11.36 -9.99
N MET A 635 -43.51 12.29 -10.03
CA MET A 635 -43.25 13.72 -10.31
C MET A 635 -42.20 14.36 -9.40
N LYS A 636 -42.11 13.93 -8.13
CA LYS A 636 -41.09 14.41 -7.18
C LYS A 636 -39.69 13.90 -7.49
N LYS A 637 -39.56 12.78 -8.21
CA LYS A 637 -38.28 12.29 -8.73
C LYS A 637 -37.99 12.92 -10.10
N ALA A 638 -38.97 12.95 -11.00
CA ALA A 638 -38.81 13.47 -12.36
C ALA A 638 -38.38 14.94 -12.40
N SER A 639 -38.96 15.80 -11.55
CA SER A 639 -38.56 17.21 -11.41
C SER A 639 -37.10 17.42 -10.97
N ARG A 640 -36.52 16.46 -10.24
CA ARG A 640 -35.11 16.49 -9.82
C ARG A 640 -34.16 16.00 -10.92
N TYR A 641 -34.60 15.07 -11.78
CA TYR A 641 -33.81 14.54 -12.89
C TYR A 641 -33.75 15.49 -14.08
N TYR A 642 -34.86 16.16 -14.45
CA TYR A 642 -34.97 16.92 -15.71
C TYR A 642 -35.21 18.41 -15.47
N GLY A 643 -34.44 19.03 -14.57
CA GLY A 643 -34.65 20.37 -13.99
C GLY A 643 -34.87 21.56 -14.94
N THR A 644 -34.88 21.36 -16.25
CA THR A 644 -35.20 22.35 -17.27
C THR A 644 -36.37 21.95 -18.18
N TYR A 645 -36.58 20.65 -18.47
CA TYR A 645 -37.65 20.15 -19.35
C TYR A 645 -38.96 19.86 -18.61
N SER A 646 -38.88 19.62 -17.30
CA SER A 646 -40.05 19.48 -16.42
C SER A 646 -40.94 20.72 -16.42
N GLY A 647 -40.42 21.92 -16.73
CA GLY A 647 -41.20 23.15 -16.71
C GLY A 647 -42.38 23.13 -17.68
N TYR A 648 -42.20 22.56 -18.88
CA TYR A 648 -43.24 22.54 -19.93
C TYR A 648 -44.39 21.58 -19.62
N TYR A 649 -44.13 20.50 -18.89
CA TYR A 649 -45.12 19.49 -18.49
C TYR A 649 -45.63 19.64 -17.04
N ALA A 650 -44.97 20.47 -16.21
CA ALA A 650 -45.35 20.72 -14.81
C ALA A 650 -46.22 21.98 -14.63
N TYR A 651 -46.64 22.64 -15.72
CA TYR A 651 -47.34 23.94 -15.69
C TYR A 651 -48.69 23.95 -14.94
N GLY A 652 -49.23 22.81 -14.49
CA GLY A 652 -50.50 22.74 -13.75
C GLY A 652 -50.40 22.40 -12.27
N GLY A 653 -49.20 22.22 -11.70
CA GLY A 653 -49.03 21.56 -10.39
C GLY A 653 -49.17 22.44 -9.14
N ASP A 654 -48.72 23.70 -9.18
CA ASP A 654 -48.58 24.52 -7.96
C ASP A 654 -48.84 26.02 -8.24
N TYR A 655 -50.11 26.40 -8.31
CA TYR A 655 -50.55 27.75 -7.93
C TYR A 655 -51.60 27.64 -6.81
N VAL A 656 -51.15 27.21 -5.64
CA VAL A 656 -51.92 27.41 -4.41
C VAL A 656 -51.63 28.84 -3.95
N TYR A 657 -52.65 29.71 -4.03
CA TYR A 657 -52.65 31.04 -3.44
C TYR A 657 -52.10 30.95 -2.00
N GLY A 658 -51.04 31.72 -1.72
CA GLY A 658 -50.36 31.70 -0.45
C GLY A 658 -51.29 32.10 0.70
N HIS A 659 -51.65 31.14 1.54
CA HIS A 659 -51.96 31.43 2.92
C HIS A 659 -50.70 31.22 3.76
N SER A 660 -50.06 32.34 4.11
CA SER A 660 -49.09 32.42 5.19
C SER A 660 -49.68 31.77 6.44
N LYS A 661 -49.14 30.61 6.84
CA LYS A 661 -49.29 30.12 8.21
C LYS A 661 -48.14 30.67 9.02
N ASP A 662 -48.47 31.64 9.86
CA ASP A 662 -47.61 32.12 10.94
C ASP A 662 -47.02 30.95 11.73
N LYS A 663 -45.69 30.92 11.78
CA LYS A 663 -44.94 30.18 12.78
C LYS A 663 -45.21 30.82 14.14
N LYS A 664 -45.97 30.14 15.00
CA LYS A 664 -45.92 30.42 16.45
C LYS A 664 -44.57 29.98 17.00
N ARG A 665 -44.01 30.88 17.80
CA ARG A 665 -42.78 30.75 18.60
C ARG A 665 -42.79 29.54 19.50
#